data_AF-A0A927LEM8-F1
#
_entry.id   AF-A0A927LEM8-F1
#
_cell.length_a   1.000
_cell.length_b   1.000
_cell.length_c   1.000
_cell.angle_alpha   90.00
_cell.angle_beta   90.00
_cell.angle_gamma   90.00
#
_symmetry.space_group_name_H-M   'P 1'
#
loop_
_entity.id
_entity.type
_entity.pdbx_description
1 polymer ?
#
loop_
_entity_poly.entity_id
_entity_poly.type
_entity_poly.pdbx_seq_one_letter_code
_entity_poly.pdbx_strand_id
1 'polypeptide(L)'
;MPDDDGGKPPKPGASSRKQGRPPKDLSGQSGAQREFADIIRKEFFDRLADLGVTTHQISAALGGEEFKGFSTTSLSQYRAGKRVPDRDKLLRLLAYAEEKVGRPLGDGVREHVLAKYSAALRETNPQLHRFYELMDEHEQVVAERDQAREDHKRARDELVQCQQSLDEALLRAEQLEAEAQRAGQEEARRQERGEAAENEIVRLQGEQDELLRAVRGARAGQQAARKEIRRLEDLLVQQGQETARSEAGLKDENAALAADVSAAAARVAELERTEQSLRGELEQVTAALEQAETRNGELASQHAVVLRSRAEVGQRLSVVRRQRRALEDKLAEATQRVSACMRQLTVAERRVARVESELVAVYRSRDALLDDPTAPGQVVTEAVEAVDAAWQSYEGEIARIEQHAVVPPGETTPPPARTSESPDATAGALLSGGTAAQTLGAPSSQGGTPSSPPAPSSGRPSRDQILRDLKRSNRELDRAMRRLSHPPIRWARVALVITTASAVIGATGYALWASWPDGSQRADNSPKPSASAPTTASSSQSASTPRVETSPDLGKQAMNTQAIMRLVPCTETESLTPVTLKLTSKRIDYDPDEIPTVVFKITSESECRINVTSNVRLSIAPAIAEKPIWNSFSCTAQRKDRWIAVSPNTPATVTYRWNRLTNNSCTNTKEAPAGTYLATGSFTSLFIPDEMASFVLTDE
;
A
#
# COMPACT_ATOMS: atom_id res chain seq x y z
N MET A 1 -39.14 -38.84 68.24
CA MET A 1 -39.15 -38.80 69.71
C MET A 1 -37.75 -38.44 70.15
N PRO A 2 -37.54 -37.36 70.92
CA PRO A 2 -36.33 -37.16 71.69
C PRO A 2 -36.49 -37.85 73.06
N ASP A 3 -35.44 -38.52 73.54
CA ASP A 3 -35.38 -38.93 74.94
C ASP A 3 -34.86 -37.77 75.80
N ASP A 4 -35.54 -37.59 76.93
CA ASP A 4 -35.39 -36.48 77.86
C ASP A 4 -34.50 -36.94 79.02
N ASP A 5 -33.20 -36.62 78.96
CA ASP A 5 -32.22 -37.11 79.95
C ASP A 5 -31.82 -36.03 80.96
N GLY A 6 -31.97 -36.36 82.23
CA GLY A 6 -32.24 -35.39 83.29
C GLY A 6 -31.02 -34.66 83.85
N GLY A 7 -31.16 -33.33 83.91
CA GLY A 7 -30.75 -32.47 85.02
C GLY A 7 -29.54 -32.88 85.89
N LYS A 8 -28.40 -32.24 85.64
CA LYS A 8 -27.39 -31.97 86.68
C LYS A 8 -27.00 -30.49 86.63
N PRO A 9 -27.38 -29.67 87.63
CA PRO A 9 -27.05 -28.25 87.61
C PRO A 9 -25.53 -28.07 87.70
N PRO A 10 -24.93 -27.18 86.88
CA PRO A 10 -23.50 -26.90 86.98
C PRO A 10 -23.21 -26.30 88.36
N LYS A 11 -22.30 -26.92 89.11
CA LYS A 11 -21.74 -26.32 90.34
C LYS A 11 -21.23 -24.92 89.99
N PRO A 12 -21.59 -23.87 90.75
CA PRO A 12 -20.92 -22.58 90.66
C PRO A 12 -19.52 -22.72 91.27
N GLY A 13 -18.62 -23.34 90.50
CA GLY A 13 -17.20 -23.37 90.79
C GLY A 13 -16.69 -21.95 90.68
N ALA A 14 -16.60 -21.27 91.82
CA ALA A 14 -15.95 -19.98 91.95
C ALA A 14 -14.46 -20.13 91.61
N SER A 15 -14.15 -20.13 90.31
CA SER A 15 -12.84 -19.73 89.85
C SER A 15 -12.69 -18.27 90.25
N SER A 16 -12.04 -18.06 91.40
CA SER A 16 -11.39 -16.79 91.69
C SER A 16 -10.36 -16.59 90.59
N ARG A 17 -10.80 -15.97 89.48
CA ARG A 17 -9.90 -15.33 88.51
C ARG A 17 -9.01 -14.44 89.37
N LYS A 18 -7.79 -14.90 89.65
CA LYS A 18 -6.75 -14.09 90.28
C LYS A 18 -6.72 -12.82 89.44
N GLN A 19 -7.19 -11.70 89.99
CA GLN A 19 -7.26 -10.45 89.25
C GLN A 19 -5.87 -10.20 88.69
N GLY A 20 -5.77 -10.29 87.36
CA GLY A 20 -4.48 -10.23 86.69
C GLY A 20 -3.82 -8.93 87.13
N ARG A 21 -2.58 -9.02 87.62
CA ARG A 21 -1.80 -7.85 88.05
C ARG A 21 -1.98 -6.78 86.97
N PRO A 22 -2.47 -5.57 87.33
CA PRO A 22 -2.91 -4.61 86.33
C PRO A 22 -1.80 -4.35 85.31
N PRO A 23 -2.16 -4.08 84.04
CA PRO A 23 -1.24 -3.67 82.98
C PRO A 23 -0.06 -2.88 83.54
N LYS A 24 1.16 -3.41 83.37
CA LYS A 24 2.34 -2.61 83.71
C LYS A 24 2.31 -1.38 82.82
N ASP A 25 2.26 -0.23 83.47
CA ASP A 25 2.13 1.06 82.83
C ASP A 25 3.32 1.31 81.89
N LEU A 26 3.05 1.90 80.72
CA LEU A 26 4.07 2.20 79.70
C LEU A 26 4.82 3.51 80.01
N SER A 27 4.68 4.03 81.23
CA SER A 27 5.30 5.27 81.72
C SER A 27 6.84 5.29 81.68
N GLY A 28 7.49 4.13 81.50
CA GLY A 28 8.94 4.04 81.28
C GLY A 28 9.39 4.09 79.81
N GLN A 29 8.48 4.34 78.86
CA GLN A 29 8.78 4.51 77.43
C GLN A 29 8.24 5.84 76.91
N SER A 30 9.02 6.47 76.04
CA SER A 30 8.72 7.72 75.35
C SER A 30 8.83 7.53 73.84
N GLY A 31 8.15 8.37 73.06
CA GLY A 31 8.27 8.35 71.59
C GLY A 31 7.47 7.23 70.92
N ALA A 32 7.82 6.96 69.66
CA ALA A 32 7.13 6.01 68.80
C ALA A 32 7.14 4.57 69.35
N GLN A 33 8.15 4.18 70.12
CA GLN A 33 8.19 2.86 70.78
C GLN A 33 6.97 2.63 71.69
N ARG A 34 6.52 3.65 72.42
CA ARG A 34 5.31 3.57 73.26
C ARG A 34 4.05 3.48 72.40
N GLU A 35 3.95 4.30 71.36
CA GLU A 35 2.77 4.31 70.47
C GLU A 35 2.59 2.96 69.75
N PHE A 36 3.69 2.36 69.28
CA PHE A 36 3.69 1.01 68.73
C PHE A 36 3.25 -0.04 69.78
N ALA A 37 3.77 0.06 71.02
CA ALA A 37 3.40 -0.85 72.10
C ALA A 37 1.91 -0.76 72.47
N ASP A 38 1.34 0.44 72.54
CA ASP A 38 -0.10 0.65 72.77
C ASP A 38 -0.94 0.07 71.62
N ILE A 39 -0.51 0.25 70.37
CA ILE A 39 -1.23 -0.23 69.18
C ILE A 39 -1.15 -1.75 69.03
N ILE A 40 0.02 -2.38 69.17
CA ILE A 40 0.13 -3.85 69.12
C ILE A 40 -0.57 -4.50 70.32
N ARG A 41 -0.62 -3.84 71.48
CA ARG A 41 -1.42 -4.28 72.62
C ARG A 41 -2.90 -4.33 72.25
N LYS A 42 -3.45 -3.21 71.78
CA LYS A 42 -4.87 -3.06 71.44
C LYS A 42 -5.31 -3.92 70.27
N GLU A 43 -4.57 -3.88 69.16
CA GLU A 43 -5.00 -4.48 67.89
C GLU A 43 -4.63 -5.96 67.77
N PHE A 44 -3.60 -6.45 68.48
CA PHE A 44 -3.20 -7.86 68.48
C PHE A 44 -3.50 -8.55 69.83
N PHE A 45 -2.85 -8.14 70.93
CA PHE A 45 -2.91 -8.90 72.18
C PHE A 45 -4.28 -8.90 72.85
N ASP A 46 -4.97 -7.77 72.86
CA ASP A 46 -6.24 -7.62 73.55
C ASP A 46 -7.38 -8.26 72.72
N ARG A 47 -7.39 -8.09 71.38
CA ARG A 47 -8.30 -8.83 70.48
C ARG A 47 -8.17 -10.36 70.60
N LEU A 48 -6.95 -10.88 70.69
CA LEU A 48 -6.73 -12.32 70.91
C LEU A 48 -7.18 -12.77 72.30
N ALA A 49 -7.01 -11.93 73.32
CA ALA A 49 -7.50 -12.22 74.67
C ALA A 49 -9.03 -12.25 74.76
N ASP A 50 -9.74 -11.41 73.98
CA ASP A 50 -11.21 -11.45 73.86
C ASP A 50 -11.71 -12.77 73.24
N LEU A 51 -10.91 -13.37 72.35
CA LEU A 51 -11.13 -14.72 71.79
C LEU A 51 -10.66 -15.86 72.72
N GLY A 52 -10.19 -15.54 73.94
CA GLY A 52 -9.68 -16.51 74.91
C GLY A 52 -8.28 -17.07 74.59
N VAL A 53 -7.57 -16.52 73.60
CA VAL A 53 -6.22 -16.95 73.21
C VAL A 53 -5.19 -16.36 74.17
N THR A 54 -4.49 -17.24 74.87
CA THR A 54 -3.47 -16.87 75.87
C THR A 54 -2.08 -16.69 75.26
N THR A 55 -1.22 -15.90 75.90
CA THR A 55 0.18 -15.72 75.48
C THR A 55 0.97 -17.04 75.41
N HIS A 56 0.60 -18.05 76.19
CA HIS A 56 1.17 -19.40 76.09
C HIS A 56 0.73 -20.10 74.79
N GLN A 57 -0.53 -19.95 74.37
CA GLN A 57 -1.00 -20.51 73.09
C GLN A 57 -0.39 -19.78 71.89
N ILE A 58 -0.20 -18.46 71.96
CA ILE A 58 0.55 -17.69 70.94
C ILE A 58 2.00 -18.21 70.86
N SER A 59 2.67 -18.36 71.99
CA SER A 59 4.05 -18.87 72.07
C SER A 59 4.18 -20.30 71.56
N ALA A 60 3.24 -21.19 71.91
CA ALA A 60 3.23 -22.57 71.44
C ALA A 60 2.90 -22.72 69.95
N ALA A 61 2.08 -21.83 69.39
CA ALA A 61 1.72 -21.87 67.98
C ALA A 61 2.79 -21.25 67.07
N LEU A 62 3.49 -20.19 67.52
CA LEU A 62 4.50 -19.50 66.73
C LEU A 62 5.95 -19.92 67.05
N GLY A 63 6.20 -20.54 68.20
CA GLY A 63 7.52 -20.95 68.68
C GLY A 63 7.89 -22.39 68.37
N GLY A 64 7.48 -22.93 67.21
CA GLY A 64 7.96 -24.22 66.72
C GLY A 64 9.48 -24.22 66.49
N GLU A 65 10.08 -25.41 66.30
CA GLU A 65 11.55 -25.56 66.20
C GLU A 65 12.20 -24.68 65.12
N GLU A 66 11.44 -24.41 64.04
CA GLU A 66 11.81 -23.59 62.90
C GLU A 66 11.88 -22.07 63.24
N PHE A 67 11.22 -21.60 64.31
CA PHE A 67 11.06 -20.17 64.63
C PHE A 67 11.41 -19.83 66.08
N LYS A 68 12.70 -19.95 66.40
CA LYS A 68 13.31 -19.47 67.65
C LYS A 68 13.16 -17.95 67.78
N GLY A 69 12.19 -17.51 68.60
CA GLY A 69 11.97 -16.08 68.85
C GLY A 69 10.68 -15.73 69.60
N PHE A 70 9.65 -16.58 69.51
CA PHE A 70 8.34 -16.36 70.13
C PHE A 70 8.21 -16.94 71.54
N SER A 71 9.21 -16.73 72.39
CA SER A 71 9.10 -17.12 73.81
C SER A 71 8.00 -16.30 74.51
N THR A 72 7.39 -16.87 75.56
CA THR A 72 6.45 -16.13 76.42
C THR A 72 7.09 -14.87 77.02
N THR A 73 8.40 -14.89 77.28
CA THR A 73 9.20 -13.73 77.70
C THR A 73 9.27 -12.68 76.60
N SER A 74 9.57 -13.06 75.35
CA SER A 74 9.63 -12.15 74.20
C SER A 74 8.28 -11.47 73.95
N LEU A 75 7.19 -12.25 73.93
CA LEU A 75 5.83 -11.72 73.77
C LEU A 75 5.45 -10.76 74.91
N SER A 76 5.87 -11.05 76.14
CA SER A 76 5.70 -10.16 77.30
C SER A 76 6.51 -8.86 77.16
N GLN A 77 7.72 -8.92 76.61
CA GLN A 77 8.54 -7.74 76.31
C GLN A 77 7.91 -6.88 75.20
N TYR A 78 7.41 -7.50 74.12
CA TYR A 78 6.71 -6.80 73.04
C TYR A 78 5.43 -6.11 73.55
N ARG A 79 4.59 -6.83 74.31
CA ARG A 79 3.36 -6.26 74.91
C ARG A 79 3.64 -5.14 75.94
N ALA A 80 4.81 -5.17 76.57
CA ALA A 80 5.27 -4.12 77.47
C ALA A 80 6.13 -3.05 76.75
N GLY A 81 6.18 -3.06 75.41
CA GLY A 81 6.96 -2.14 74.57
C GLY A 81 8.48 -2.19 74.75
N LYS A 82 9.00 -3.08 75.60
CA LYS A 82 10.42 -3.11 76.00
C LYS A 82 11.38 -3.49 74.88
N ARG A 83 10.87 -4.24 73.90
CA ARG A 83 11.59 -4.69 72.71
C ARG A 83 10.65 -4.52 71.53
N VAL A 84 11.18 -4.04 70.42
CA VAL A 84 10.49 -4.04 69.13
C VAL A 84 10.76 -5.41 68.48
N PRO A 85 9.74 -6.17 68.03
CA PRO A 85 9.95 -7.47 67.37
C PRO A 85 10.62 -7.26 66.00
N ASP A 86 11.30 -8.26 65.46
CA ASP A 86 11.79 -8.19 64.07
C ASP A 86 10.60 -8.20 63.08
N ARG A 87 10.79 -7.74 61.84
CA ARG A 87 9.68 -7.52 60.89
C ARG A 87 8.89 -8.80 60.63
N ASP A 88 9.58 -9.91 60.40
CA ASP A 88 8.96 -11.22 60.17
C ASP A 88 8.22 -11.70 61.42
N LYS A 89 8.75 -11.37 62.60
CA LYS A 89 8.10 -11.71 63.88
C LYS A 89 6.80 -10.89 64.05
N LEU A 90 6.78 -9.62 63.63
CA LEU A 90 5.56 -8.82 63.59
C LEU A 90 4.55 -9.34 62.56
N LEU A 91 4.97 -9.59 61.32
CA LEU A 91 4.08 -10.06 60.25
C LEU A 91 3.43 -11.41 60.61
N ARG A 92 4.16 -12.33 61.25
CA ARG A 92 3.63 -13.60 61.76
C ARG A 92 2.63 -13.41 62.91
N LEU A 93 2.84 -12.43 63.80
CA LEU A 93 1.83 -12.08 64.81
C LEU A 93 0.55 -11.58 64.12
N LEU A 94 0.66 -10.66 63.17
CA LEU A 94 -0.51 -10.14 62.44
C LEU A 94 -1.26 -11.26 61.71
N ALA A 95 -0.56 -12.13 60.97
CA ALA A 95 -1.15 -13.30 60.30
C ALA A 95 -1.83 -14.27 61.29
N TYR A 96 -1.22 -14.54 62.45
CA TYR A 96 -1.81 -15.38 63.48
C TYR A 96 -3.09 -14.78 64.09
N ALA A 97 -3.14 -13.45 64.27
CA ALA A 97 -4.38 -12.80 64.69
C ALA A 97 -5.47 -12.89 63.63
N GLU A 98 -5.15 -12.70 62.35
CA GLU A 98 -6.10 -12.87 61.25
C GLU A 98 -6.66 -14.29 61.18
N GLU A 99 -5.79 -15.30 61.34
CA GLU A 99 -6.18 -16.71 61.42
C GLU A 99 -7.16 -16.99 62.56
N LYS A 100 -6.88 -16.51 63.79
CA LYS A 100 -7.75 -16.74 64.95
C LYS A 100 -9.01 -15.89 64.98
N VAL A 101 -9.00 -14.70 64.39
CA VAL A 101 -10.19 -13.85 64.21
C VAL A 101 -11.07 -14.38 63.06
N GLY A 102 -10.51 -15.19 62.15
CA GLY A 102 -11.22 -15.70 60.96
C GLY A 102 -11.59 -14.62 59.95
N ARG A 103 -10.92 -13.46 60.02
CA ARG A 103 -11.09 -12.30 59.13
C ARG A 103 -9.75 -11.58 58.99
N PRO A 104 -9.42 -11.06 57.80
CA PRO A 104 -8.25 -10.19 57.65
C PRO A 104 -8.38 -8.95 58.55
N LEU A 105 -7.25 -8.44 59.04
CA LEU A 105 -7.21 -7.11 59.63
C LEU A 105 -7.53 -6.14 58.50
N GLY A 106 -8.46 -5.20 58.72
CA GLY A 106 -8.76 -4.18 57.71
C GLY A 106 -7.47 -3.43 57.35
N ASP A 107 -7.26 -3.16 56.06
CA ASP A 107 -5.95 -2.76 55.53
C ASP A 107 -5.35 -1.57 56.28
N GLY A 108 -6.17 -0.55 56.58
CA GLY A 108 -5.76 0.62 57.37
C GLY A 108 -5.30 0.31 58.81
N VAL A 109 -5.71 -0.81 59.42
CA VAL A 109 -5.17 -1.27 60.72
C VAL A 109 -3.79 -1.88 60.54
N ARG A 110 -3.61 -2.73 59.51
CA ARG A 110 -2.32 -3.36 59.20
C ARG A 110 -1.28 -2.29 58.83
N GLU A 111 -1.64 -1.36 57.95
CA GLU A 111 -0.82 -0.20 57.59
C GLU A 111 -0.48 0.65 58.82
N HIS A 112 -1.45 0.93 59.70
CA HIS A 112 -1.21 1.75 60.89
C HIS A 112 -0.26 1.06 61.89
N VAL A 113 -0.38 -0.25 62.08
CA VAL A 113 0.58 -1.03 62.89
C VAL A 113 1.98 -0.98 62.28
N LEU A 114 2.11 -1.16 60.96
CA LEU A 114 3.40 -1.14 60.25
C LEU A 114 4.05 0.26 60.22
N ALA A 115 3.26 1.33 60.09
CA ALA A 115 3.74 2.70 60.14
C ALA A 115 4.25 3.10 61.55
N LYS A 116 3.61 2.57 62.60
CA LYS A 116 4.05 2.79 63.99
C LYS A 116 5.23 1.89 64.36
N TYR A 117 5.27 0.68 63.81
CA TYR A 117 6.42 -0.21 63.87
C TYR A 117 7.67 0.43 63.26
N SER A 118 7.60 0.98 62.03
CA SER A 118 8.76 1.59 61.39
C SER A 118 9.23 2.85 62.14
N ALA A 119 8.31 3.66 62.68
CA ALA A 119 8.66 4.78 63.55
C ALA A 119 9.36 4.34 64.85
N ALA A 120 8.86 3.30 65.52
CA ALA A 120 9.50 2.73 66.70
C ALA A 120 10.89 2.14 66.38
N LEU A 121 11.00 1.40 65.27
CA LEU A 121 12.25 0.78 64.85
C LEU A 121 13.31 1.84 64.50
N ARG A 122 12.92 2.95 63.86
CA ARG A 122 13.80 4.09 63.57
C ARG A 122 14.39 4.72 64.84
N GLU A 123 13.62 4.80 65.92
CA GLU A 123 14.09 5.28 67.23
C GLU A 123 15.00 4.25 67.93
N THR A 124 14.64 2.96 67.91
CA THR A 124 15.35 1.93 68.70
C THR A 124 16.55 1.28 67.99
N ASN A 125 16.49 1.14 66.66
CA ASN A 125 17.51 0.50 65.85
C ASN A 125 17.50 1.07 64.40
N PRO A 126 18.13 2.23 64.17
CA PRO A 126 18.13 2.90 62.87
C PRO A 126 18.82 2.09 61.76
N GLN A 127 19.74 1.18 62.10
CA GLN A 127 20.40 0.31 61.12
C GLN A 127 19.43 -0.75 60.58
N LEU A 128 18.70 -1.45 61.48
CA LEU A 128 17.70 -2.44 61.09
C LEU A 128 16.49 -1.78 60.40
N HIS A 129 16.14 -0.55 60.78
CA HIS A 129 15.18 0.28 60.05
C HIS A 129 15.64 0.58 58.61
N ARG A 130 16.88 1.07 58.41
CA ARG A 130 17.42 1.31 57.05
C ARG A 130 17.56 0.03 56.22
N PHE A 131 17.86 -1.11 56.86
CA PHE A 131 17.87 -2.41 56.20
C PHE A 131 16.47 -2.76 55.65
N TYR A 132 15.41 -2.71 56.47
CA TYR A 132 14.05 -2.99 55.97
C TYR A 132 13.54 -1.95 54.96
N GLU A 133 13.98 -0.68 55.03
CA GLU A 133 13.71 0.29 53.95
C GLU A 133 14.38 -0.15 52.63
N LEU A 134 15.64 -0.60 52.65
CA LEU A 134 16.33 -1.10 51.45
C LEU A 134 15.70 -2.40 50.92
N MET A 135 15.14 -3.26 51.79
CA MET A 135 14.38 -4.44 51.40
C MET A 135 13.10 -4.06 50.63
N ASP A 136 12.33 -3.10 51.15
CA ASP A 136 11.10 -2.61 50.50
C ASP A 136 11.42 -1.86 49.20
N GLU A 137 12.48 -1.04 49.18
CA GLU A 137 13.01 -0.43 47.96
C GLU A 137 13.44 -1.51 46.93
N HIS A 138 14.06 -2.61 47.37
CA HIS A 138 14.48 -3.72 46.51
C HIS A 138 13.29 -4.48 45.91
N GLU A 139 12.34 -4.92 46.74
CA GLU A 139 11.13 -5.62 46.31
C GLU A 139 10.31 -4.79 45.32
N GLN A 140 10.12 -3.50 45.60
CA GLN A 140 9.44 -2.58 44.69
C GLN A 140 10.17 -2.48 43.34
N VAL A 141 11.50 -2.30 43.36
CA VAL A 141 12.30 -2.10 42.15
C VAL A 141 12.43 -3.39 41.33
N VAL A 142 12.42 -4.56 41.97
CA VAL A 142 12.30 -5.87 41.30
C VAL A 142 10.92 -6.02 40.62
N ALA A 143 9.84 -5.67 41.31
CA ALA A 143 8.49 -5.68 40.71
C ALA A 143 8.38 -4.72 39.51
N GLU A 144 8.96 -3.51 39.61
CA GLU A 144 9.05 -2.57 38.50
C GLU A 144 9.86 -3.12 37.31
N ARG A 145 10.98 -3.83 37.57
CA ARG A 145 11.78 -4.50 36.53
C ARG A 145 10.97 -5.58 35.83
N ASP A 146 10.29 -6.44 36.57
CA ASP A 146 9.59 -7.58 36.00
C ASP A 146 8.32 -7.17 35.26
N GLN A 147 7.64 -6.10 35.71
CA GLN A 147 6.61 -5.41 34.93
C GLN A 147 7.18 -4.87 33.60
N ALA A 148 8.34 -4.20 33.64
CA ALA A 148 8.99 -3.70 32.41
C ALA A 148 9.44 -4.83 31.45
N ARG A 149 9.75 -6.03 31.96
CA ARG A 149 10.03 -7.22 31.14
C ARG A 149 8.79 -7.73 30.42
N GLU A 150 7.66 -7.85 31.12
CA GLU A 150 6.40 -8.27 30.50
C GLU A 150 5.87 -7.24 29.51
N ASP A 151 5.99 -5.93 29.78
CA ASP A 151 5.61 -4.89 28.82
C ASP A 151 6.52 -4.87 27.57
N HIS A 152 7.83 -5.10 27.73
CA HIS A 152 8.74 -5.28 26.60
C HIS A 152 8.40 -6.52 25.76
N LYS A 153 8.02 -7.63 26.41
CA LYS A 153 7.58 -8.86 25.74
C LYS A 153 6.28 -8.65 24.95
N ARG A 154 5.26 -8.03 25.57
CA ARG A 154 4.01 -7.65 24.88
C ARG A 154 4.26 -6.76 23.67
N ALA A 155 5.10 -5.73 23.81
CA ALA A 155 5.45 -4.85 22.69
C ALA A 155 6.18 -5.60 21.56
N ARG A 156 7.00 -6.61 21.88
CA ARG A 156 7.65 -7.47 20.89
C ARG A 156 6.65 -8.39 20.19
N ASP A 157 5.69 -8.94 20.90
CA ASP A 157 4.64 -9.79 20.32
C ASP A 157 3.72 -8.97 19.40
N GLU A 158 3.35 -7.74 19.79
CA GLU A 158 2.67 -6.76 18.92
C GLU A 158 3.46 -6.47 17.63
N LEU A 159 4.78 -6.31 17.74
CA LEU A 159 5.66 -6.06 16.59
C LEU A 159 5.65 -7.25 15.61
N VAL A 160 5.77 -8.48 16.11
CA VAL A 160 5.74 -9.71 15.28
C VAL A 160 4.38 -9.86 14.59
N GLN A 161 3.27 -9.58 15.29
CA GLN A 161 1.94 -9.59 14.69
C GLN A 161 1.79 -8.54 13.58
N CYS A 162 2.35 -7.33 13.78
CA CYS A 162 2.37 -6.30 12.75
C CYS A 162 3.15 -6.74 11.51
N GLN A 163 4.34 -7.36 11.68
CA GLN A 163 5.14 -7.89 10.57
C GLN A 163 4.37 -8.94 9.76
N GLN A 164 3.79 -9.95 10.42
CA GLN A 164 2.98 -10.99 9.76
C GLN A 164 1.82 -10.38 8.95
N SER A 165 1.10 -9.40 9.52
CA SER A 165 0.00 -8.75 8.82
C SER A 165 0.45 -7.92 7.60
N LEU A 166 1.67 -7.35 7.65
CA LEU A 166 2.27 -6.63 6.53
C LEU A 166 2.67 -7.60 5.41
N ASP A 167 3.30 -8.72 5.74
CA ASP A 167 3.67 -9.77 4.77
C ASP A 167 2.44 -10.34 4.05
N GLU A 168 1.35 -10.60 4.79
CA GLU A 168 0.05 -10.98 4.20
C GLU A 168 -0.54 -9.91 3.29
N ALA A 169 -0.31 -8.62 3.57
CA ALA A 169 -0.76 -7.52 2.73
C ALA A 169 0.11 -7.35 1.47
N LEU A 170 1.41 -7.62 1.57
CA LEU A 170 2.34 -7.66 0.44
C LEU A 170 1.98 -8.77 -0.54
N LEU A 171 1.81 -10.01 -0.05
CA LEU A 171 1.41 -11.15 -0.89
C LEU A 171 0.08 -10.91 -1.62
N ARG A 172 -0.90 -10.28 -0.95
CA ARG A 172 -2.17 -9.88 -1.58
C ARG A 172 -2.01 -8.76 -2.61
N ALA A 173 -1.06 -7.84 -2.41
CA ALA A 173 -0.75 -6.81 -3.41
C ALA A 173 -0.12 -7.43 -4.66
N GLU A 174 0.87 -8.32 -4.50
CA GLU A 174 1.55 -9.02 -5.59
C GLU A 174 0.57 -9.88 -6.42
N GLN A 175 -0.35 -10.58 -5.76
CA GLN A 175 -1.40 -11.35 -6.44
C GLN A 175 -2.30 -10.44 -7.31
N LEU A 176 -2.77 -9.32 -6.76
CA LEU A 176 -3.59 -8.35 -7.52
C LEU A 176 -2.81 -7.66 -8.64
N GLU A 177 -1.51 -7.43 -8.48
CA GLU A 177 -0.65 -6.88 -9.55
C GLU A 177 -0.42 -7.90 -10.68
N ALA A 178 -0.23 -9.19 -10.35
CA ALA A 178 -0.17 -10.26 -11.34
C ALA A 178 -1.51 -10.45 -12.07
N GLU A 179 -2.65 -10.35 -11.38
CA GLU A 179 -3.97 -10.33 -12.00
C GLU A 179 -4.16 -9.13 -12.94
N ALA A 180 -3.77 -7.92 -12.51
CA ALA A 180 -3.83 -6.71 -13.33
C ALA A 180 -2.95 -6.81 -14.59
N GLN A 181 -1.75 -7.39 -14.48
CA GLN A 181 -0.87 -7.63 -15.62
C GLN A 181 -1.47 -8.64 -16.60
N ARG A 182 -2.04 -9.75 -16.11
CA ARG A 182 -2.74 -10.75 -16.95
C ARG A 182 -3.92 -10.12 -17.68
N ALA A 183 -4.74 -9.32 -16.99
CA ALA A 183 -5.86 -8.60 -17.58
C ALA A 183 -5.39 -7.63 -18.68
N GLY A 184 -4.31 -6.88 -18.46
CA GLY A 184 -3.73 -5.98 -19.48
C GLY A 184 -3.19 -6.71 -20.71
N GLN A 185 -2.55 -7.87 -20.53
CA GLN A 185 -2.11 -8.72 -21.65
C GLN A 185 -3.31 -9.31 -22.42
N GLU A 186 -4.41 -9.65 -21.74
CA GLU A 186 -5.63 -10.16 -22.37
C GLU A 186 -6.41 -9.06 -23.11
N GLU A 187 -6.33 -7.80 -22.62
CA GLU A 187 -6.86 -6.60 -23.28
C GLU A 187 -6.10 -6.32 -24.57
N ALA A 188 -4.76 -6.28 -24.55
CA ALA A 188 -3.94 -6.11 -25.76
C ALA A 188 -4.24 -7.18 -26.82
N ARG A 189 -4.29 -8.47 -26.42
CA ARG A 189 -4.70 -9.58 -27.31
C ARG A 189 -6.14 -9.50 -27.79
N ARG A 190 -7.03 -8.72 -27.16
CA ARG A 190 -8.39 -8.46 -27.67
C ARG A 190 -8.40 -7.27 -28.61
N GLN A 191 -7.61 -6.23 -28.34
CA GLN A 191 -7.43 -5.10 -29.24
C GLN A 191 -6.87 -5.55 -30.59
N GLU A 192 -5.78 -6.35 -30.61
CA GLU A 192 -5.23 -6.97 -31.84
C GLU A 192 -6.29 -7.75 -32.64
N ARG A 193 -7.21 -8.44 -31.95
CA ARG A 193 -8.33 -9.18 -32.59
C ARG A 193 -9.45 -8.27 -33.09
N GLY A 194 -9.70 -7.15 -32.42
CA GLY A 194 -10.64 -6.11 -32.87
C GLY A 194 -10.12 -5.41 -34.12
N GLU A 195 -8.87 -4.95 -34.09
CA GLU A 195 -8.19 -4.34 -35.24
C GLU A 195 -8.13 -5.29 -36.44
N ALA A 196 -7.88 -6.59 -36.22
CA ALA A 196 -7.95 -7.59 -37.29
C ALA A 196 -9.37 -7.72 -37.89
N ALA A 197 -10.43 -7.70 -37.07
CA ALA A 197 -11.82 -7.77 -37.53
C ALA A 197 -12.26 -6.48 -38.25
N GLU A 198 -11.83 -5.30 -37.79
CA GLU A 198 -12.08 -4.03 -38.47
C GLU A 198 -11.39 -3.98 -39.84
N ASN A 199 -10.15 -4.45 -39.94
CA ASN A 199 -9.46 -4.60 -41.22
C ASN A 199 -10.17 -5.59 -42.17
N GLU A 200 -10.75 -6.69 -41.65
CA GLU A 200 -11.56 -7.63 -42.43
C GLU A 200 -12.85 -6.96 -42.97
N ILE A 201 -13.54 -6.16 -42.13
CA ILE A 201 -14.72 -5.38 -42.53
C ILE A 201 -14.38 -4.38 -43.64
N VAL A 202 -13.31 -3.58 -43.47
CA VAL A 202 -12.87 -2.61 -44.49
C VAL A 202 -12.51 -3.29 -45.81
N ARG A 203 -11.86 -4.46 -45.74
CA ARG A 203 -11.53 -5.28 -46.92
C ARG A 203 -12.79 -5.77 -47.65
N LEU A 204 -13.77 -6.31 -46.91
CA LEU A 204 -15.06 -6.78 -47.46
C LEU A 204 -15.90 -5.64 -48.05
N GLN A 205 -15.91 -4.45 -47.43
CA GLN A 205 -16.55 -3.26 -47.99
C GLN A 205 -15.91 -2.84 -49.33
N GLY A 206 -14.57 -2.90 -49.42
CA GLY A 206 -13.85 -2.67 -50.67
C GLY A 206 -14.25 -3.64 -51.79
N GLU A 207 -14.32 -4.95 -51.48
CA GLU A 207 -14.78 -5.98 -52.42
C GLU A 207 -16.25 -5.76 -52.85
N GLN A 208 -17.12 -5.38 -51.91
CA GLN A 208 -18.53 -5.07 -52.20
C GLN A 208 -18.64 -3.87 -53.16
N ASP A 209 -17.86 -2.81 -52.96
CA ASP A 209 -17.84 -1.63 -53.82
C ASP A 209 -17.28 -1.91 -55.22
N GLU A 210 -16.31 -2.83 -55.34
CA GLU A 210 -15.78 -3.30 -56.62
C GLU A 210 -16.81 -4.13 -57.39
N LEU A 211 -17.47 -5.08 -56.74
CA LEU A 211 -18.55 -5.87 -57.34
C LEU A 211 -19.74 -4.98 -57.75
N LEU A 212 -20.13 -4.01 -56.91
CA LEU A 212 -21.16 -3.02 -57.25
C LEU A 212 -20.76 -2.15 -58.46
N ARG A 213 -19.48 -1.84 -58.65
CA ARG A 213 -18.97 -1.16 -59.86
C ARG A 213 -19.01 -2.08 -61.08
N ALA A 214 -18.61 -3.34 -60.94
CA ALA A 214 -18.64 -4.35 -62.00
C ALA A 214 -20.07 -4.62 -62.51
N VAL A 215 -21.03 -4.86 -61.61
CA VAL A 215 -22.46 -5.04 -61.95
C VAL A 215 -23.02 -3.83 -62.69
N ARG A 216 -22.69 -2.61 -62.24
CA ARG A 216 -23.08 -1.36 -62.93
C ARG A 216 -22.49 -1.28 -64.35
N GLY A 217 -21.23 -1.68 -64.52
CA GLY A 217 -20.55 -1.75 -65.82
C GLY A 217 -21.18 -2.78 -66.77
N ALA A 218 -21.40 -4.01 -66.31
CA ALA A 218 -22.02 -5.08 -67.09
C ALA A 218 -23.43 -4.68 -67.57
N ARG A 219 -24.25 -4.09 -66.68
CA ARG A 219 -25.60 -3.60 -67.00
C ARG A 219 -25.58 -2.44 -68.00
N ALA A 220 -24.60 -1.53 -67.92
CA ALA A 220 -24.42 -0.48 -68.92
C ALA A 220 -24.03 -1.07 -70.30
N GLY A 221 -23.14 -2.07 -70.33
CA GLY A 221 -22.80 -2.81 -71.54
C GLY A 221 -23.99 -3.54 -72.16
N GLN A 222 -24.81 -4.21 -71.34
CA GLN A 222 -26.04 -4.86 -71.77
C GLN A 222 -27.04 -3.86 -72.39
N GLN A 223 -27.19 -2.67 -71.79
CA GLN A 223 -28.03 -1.60 -72.35
C GLN A 223 -27.48 -1.06 -73.68
N ALA A 224 -26.17 -0.93 -73.83
CA ALA A 224 -25.54 -0.52 -75.08
C ALA A 224 -25.75 -1.58 -76.19
N ALA A 225 -25.49 -2.84 -75.89
CA ALA A 225 -25.70 -3.95 -76.83
C ALA A 225 -27.17 -4.09 -77.25
N ARG A 226 -28.13 -3.91 -76.32
CA ARG A 226 -29.57 -3.88 -76.63
C ARG A 226 -29.99 -2.69 -77.50
N LYS A 227 -29.32 -1.53 -77.39
CA LYS A 227 -29.54 -0.40 -78.31
C LYS A 227 -29.02 -0.69 -79.71
N GLU A 228 -27.86 -1.36 -79.81
CA GLU A 228 -27.30 -1.73 -81.10
C GLU A 228 -28.12 -2.82 -81.81
N ILE A 229 -28.66 -3.80 -81.06
CA ILE A 229 -29.63 -4.77 -81.61
C ILE A 229 -30.81 -4.03 -82.26
N ARG A 230 -31.45 -3.10 -81.53
CA ARG A 230 -32.57 -2.32 -82.08
C ARG A 230 -32.19 -1.53 -83.33
N ARG A 231 -31.00 -0.92 -83.34
CA ARG A 231 -30.49 -0.19 -84.50
C ARG A 231 -30.30 -1.11 -85.71
N LEU A 232 -29.78 -2.32 -85.50
CA LEU A 232 -29.61 -3.32 -86.55
C LEU A 232 -30.95 -3.90 -87.01
N GLU A 233 -31.91 -4.08 -86.11
CA GLU A 233 -33.30 -4.46 -86.42
C GLU A 233 -33.99 -3.37 -87.27
N ASP A 234 -33.87 -2.09 -86.90
CA ASP A 234 -34.40 -0.96 -87.66
C ASP A 234 -33.78 -0.89 -89.07
N LEU A 235 -32.46 -1.12 -89.19
CA LEU A 235 -31.76 -1.20 -90.48
C LEU A 235 -32.21 -2.39 -91.33
N LEU A 236 -32.40 -3.58 -90.73
CA LEU A 236 -32.96 -4.76 -91.41
C LEU A 236 -34.38 -4.50 -91.91
N VAL A 237 -35.23 -3.84 -91.12
CA VAL A 237 -36.59 -3.45 -91.53
C VAL A 237 -36.55 -2.45 -92.69
N GLN A 238 -35.63 -1.47 -92.64
CA GLN A 238 -35.44 -0.51 -93.72
C GLN A 238 -34.94 -1.18 -95.01
N GLN A 239 -33.92 -2.03 -94.92
CA GLN A 239 -33.37 -2.75 -96.08
C GLN A 239 -34.36 -3.78 -96.64
N GLY A 240 -35.23 -4.36 -95.79
CA GLY A 240 -36.37 -5.19 -96.17
C GLY A 240 -37.44 -4.46 -97.01
N GLN A 241 -37.52 -3.12 -96.92
CA GLN A 241 -38.38 -2.30 -97.78
C GLN A 241 -37.69 -1.93 -99.10
N GLU A 242 -36.36 -1.93 -99.13
CA GLU A 242 -35.55 -1.65 -100.33
C GLU A 242 -35.32 -2.91 -101.20
N THR A 243 -35.18 -4.09 -100.60
CA THR A 243 -35.10 -5.39 -101.31
C THR A 243 -36.31 -5.66 -102.21
N ALA A 244 -37.49 -5.21 -101.81
CA ALA A 244 -38.70 -5.26 -102.63
C ALA A 244 -38.61 -4.45 -103.95
N ARG A 245 -37.48 -3.72 -104.18
CA ARG A 245 -37.21 -2.91 -105.37
C ARG A 245 -35.97 -3.35 -106.16
N SER A 246 -35.13 -4.27 -105.65
CA SER A 246 -33.93 -4.76 -106.37
C SER A 246 -33.47 -6.15 -105.88
N GLU A 247 -33.55 -7.17 -106.74
CA GLU A 247 -33.77 -8.55 -106.29
C GLU A 247 -32.53 -9.46 -106.17
N ALA A 248 -31.33 -9.01 -106.54
CA ALA A 248 -30.15 -9.88 -106.66
C ALA A 248 -28.96 -9.56 -105.71
N GLY A 249 -28.68 -8.29 -105.40
CA GLY A 249 -27.51 -7.90 -104.57
C GLY A 249 -27.73 -7.95 -103.06
N LEU A 250 -28.97 -7.78 -102.60
CA LEU A 250 -29.29 -7.48 -101.19
C LEU A 250 -29.54 -8.73 -100.31
N LYS A 251 -29.48 -9.95 -100.86
CA LYS A 251 -29.65 -11.19 -100.06
C LYS A 251 -28.44 -11.46 -99.16
N ASP A 252 -27.23 -11.26 -99.68
CA ASP A 252 -26.00 -11.51 -98.93
C ASP A 252 -25.80 -10.47 -97.82
N GLU A 253 -26.21 -9.21 -98.06
CA GLU A 253 -26.21 -8.15 -97.04
C GLU A 253 -27.24 -8.42 -95.92
N ASN A 254 -28.46 -8.86 -96.26
CA ASN A 254 -29.43 -9.29 -95.23
C ASN A 254 -28.94 -10.49 -94.43
N ALA A 255 -28.25 -11.44 -95.06
CA ALA A 255 -27.65 -12.58 -94.36
C ALA A 255 -26.53 -12.14 -93.40
N ALA A 256 -25.71 -11.16 -93.80
CA ALA A 256 -24.69 -10.55 -92.94
C ALA A 256 -25.31 -9.81 -91.75
N LEU A 257 -26.32 -8.96 -91.97
CA LEU A 257 -27.02 -8.25 -90.88
C LEU A 257 -27.75 -9.22 -89.93
N ALA A 258 -28.35 -10.30 -90.44
CA ALA A 258 -28.94 -11.34 -89.60
C ALA A 258 -27.88 -12.07 -88.74
N ALA A 259 -26.69 -12.30 -89.30
CA ALA A 259 -25.56 -12.84 -88.55
C ALA A 259 -25.09 -11.86 -87.46
N ASP A 260 -24.98 -10.57 -87.76
CA ASP A 260 -24.61 -9.52 -86.79
C ASP A 260 -25.63 -9.36 -85.65
N VAL A 261 -26.93 -9.41 -85.95
CA VAL A 261 -27.99 -9.44 -84.92
C VAL A 261 -27.87 -10.69 -84.06
N SER A 262 -27.61 -11.87 -84.65
CA SER A 262 -27.42 -13.11 -83.88
C SER A 262 -26.18 -13.05 -82.98
N ALA A 263 -25.08 -12.46 -83.45
CA ALA A 263 -23.87 -12.23 -82.68
C ALA A 263 -24.10 -11.19 -81.57
N ALA A 264 -24.87 -10.14 -81.84
CA ALA A 264 -25.25 -9.15 -80.83
C ALA A 264 -26.15 -9.75 -79.74
N ALA A 265 -27.12 -10.60 -80.11
CA ALA A 265 -27.95 -11.33 -79.16
C ALA A 265 -27.12 -12.30 -78.29
N ALA A 266 -26.15 -13.01 -78.88
CA ALA A 266 -25.22 -13.85 -78.13
C ALA A 266 -24.37 -13.05 -77.12
N ARG A 267 -23.90 -11.85 -77.52
CA ARG A 267 -23.21 -10.92 -76.60
C ARG A 267 -24.11 -10.46 -75.44
N VAL A 268 -25.40 -10.19 -75.68
CA VAL A 268 -26.36 -9.85 -74.61
C VAL A 268 -26.58 -11.02 -73.65
N ALA A 269 -26.74 -12.24 -74.16
CA ALA A 269 -26.90 -13.43 -73.32
C ALA A 269 -25.68 -13.70 -72.42
N GLU A 270 -24.46 -13.44 -72.91
CA GLU A 270 -23.24 -13.58 -72.12
C GLU A 270 -23.08 -12.46 -71.07
N LEU A 271 -23.48 -11.23 -71.41
CA LEU A 271 -23.55 -10.13 -70.44
C LEU A 271 -24.61 -10.40 -69.35
N GLU A 272 -25.68 -11.12 -69.66
CA GLU A 272 -26.69 -11.54 -68.67
C GLU A 272 -26.17 -12.64 -67.73
N ARG A 273 -25.39 -13.62 -68.23
CA ARG A 273 -24.73 -14.61 -67.37
C ARG A 273 -23.70 -13.97 -66.44
N THR A 274 -22.89 -13.05 -66.96
CA THR A 274 -21.88 -12.36 -66.14
C THR A 274 -22.53 -11.41 -65.12
N GLU A 275 -23.62 -10.71 -65.45
CA GLU A 275 -24.39 -9.93 -64.46
C GLU A 275 -24.98 -10.85 -63.36
N GLN A 276 -25.52 -12.02 -63.71
CA GLN A 276 -26.04 -12.98 -62.72
C GLN A 276 -24.93 -13.54 -61.81
N SER A 277 -23.76 -13.89 -62.36
CA SER A 277 -22.61 -14.35 -61.56
C SER A 277 -22.15 -13.27 -60.57
N LEU A 278 -21.95 -12.05 -61.04
CA LEU A 278 -21.51 -10.91 -60.21
C LEU A 278 -22.52 -10.55 -59.11
N ARG A 279 -23.83 -10.76 -59.35
CA ARG A 279 -24.86 -10.61 -58.30
C ARG A 279 -24.76 -11.70 -57.24
N GLY A 280 -24.52 -12.95 -57.63
CA GLY A 280 -24.30 -14.05 -56.68
C GLY A 280 -23.05 -13.85 -55.82
N GLU A 281 -21.97 -13.33 -56.40
CA GLU A 281 -20.76 -12.92 -55.66
C GLU A 281 -21.05 -11.75 -54.70
N LEU A 282 -21.81 -10.74 -55.15
CA LEU A 282 -22.20 -9.61 -54.31
C LEU A 282 -23.06 -10.02 -53.11
N GLU A 283 -24.00 -10.96 -53.29
CA GLU A 283 -24.81 -11.51 -52.19
C GLU A 283 -23.93 -12.27 -51.18
N GLN A 284 -22.94 -13.04 -51.64
CA GLN A 284 -21.98 -13.73 -50.77
C GLN A 284 -21.10 -12.76 -49.96
N VAL A 285 -20.54 -11.73 -50.60
CA VAL A 285 -19.73 -10.70 -49.92
C VAL A 285 -20.58 -9.91 -48.92
N THR A 286 -21.84 -9.62 -49.24
CA THR A 286 -22.76 -8.92 -48.33
C THR A 286 -23.07 -9.77 -47.08
N ALA A 287 -23.34 -11.07 -47.26
CA ALA A 287 -23.55 -11.99 -46.13
C ALA A 287 -22.28 -12.17 -45.26
N ALA A 288 -21.09 -12.18 -45.89
CA ALA A 288 -19.81 -12.20 -45.18
C ALA A 288 -19.58 -10.92 -44.37
N LEU A 289 -19.95 -9.75 -44.91
CA LEU A 289 -19.86 -8.46 -44.22
C LEU A 289 -20.78 -8.41 -42.98
N GLU A 290 -22.05 -8.82 -43.10
CA GLU A 290 -22.97 -8.91 -41.96
C GLU A 290 -22.43 -9.86 -40.87
N GLN A 291 -21.78 -10.97 -41.27
CA GLN A 291 -21.14 -11.89 -40.33
C GLN A 291 -19.89 -11.28 -39.66
N ALA A 292 -19.11 -10.46 -40.37
CA ALA A 292 -17.96 -9.76 -39.80
C ALA A 292 -18.39 -8.66 -38.81
N GLU A 293 -19.41 -7.87 -39.16
CA GLU A 293 -19.97 -6.82 -38.30
C GLU A 293 -20.56 -7.39 -36.99
N THR A 294 -21.29 -8.50 -37.06
CA THR A 294 -21.83 -9.17 -35.87
C THR A 294 -20.72 -9.70 -34.94
N ARG A 295 -19.66 -10.32 -35.49
CA ARG A 295 -18.47 -10.72 -34.72
C ARG A 295 -17.76 -9.53 -34.08
N ASN A 296 -17.63 -8.40 -34.78
CA ASN A 296 -17.01 -7.20 -34.20
C ASN A 296 -17.86 -6.63 -33.04
N GLY A 297 -19.19 -6.62 -33.18
CA GLY A 297 -20.11 -6.28 -32.10
C GLY A 297 -19.96 -7.16 -30.86
N GLU A 298 -19.78 -8.47 -31.04
CA GLU A 298 -19.48 -9.40 -29.95
C GLU A 298 -18.12 -9.09 -29.28
N LEU A 299 -17.05 -8.87 -30.06
CA LEU A 299 -15.72 -8.52 -29.54
C LEU A 299 -15.75 -7.21 -28.74
N ALA A 300 -16.43 -6.17 -29.23
CA ALA A 300 -16.61 -4.91 -28.52
C ALA A 300 -17.35 -5.11 -27.18
N SER A 301 -18.39 -5.95 -27.15
CA SER A 301 -19.12 -6.27 -25.92
C SER A 301 -18.24 -6.98 -24.88
N GLN A 302 -17.36 -7.88 -25.32
CA GLN A 302 -16.40 -8.57 -24.47
C GLN A 302 -15.33 -7.60 -23.94
N HIS A 303 -14.81 -6.71 -24.77
CA HIS A 303 -13.85 -5.68 -24.37
C HIS A 303 -14.43 -4.79 -23.25
N ALA A 304 -15.70 -4.39 -23.35
CA ALA A 304 -16.40 -3.63 -22.31
C ALA A 304 -16.60 -4.40 -20.98
N VAL A 305 -16.50 -5.74 -20.97
CA VAL A 305 -16.46 -6.54 -19.72
C VAL A 305 -15.05 -6.50 -19.11
N VAL A 306 -14.00 -6.63 -19.94
CA VAL A 306 -12.59 -6.61 -19.52
C VAL A 306 -12.18 -5.25 -18.92
N LEU A 307 -12.61 -4.15 -19.54
CA LEU A 307 -12.36 -2.81 -19.00
C LEU A 307 -12.98 -2.62 -17.60
N ARG A 308 -14.16 -3.23 -17.35
CA ARG A 308 -14.80 -3.21 -16.03
C ARG A 308 -14.05 -4.06 -15.01
N SER A 309 -13.65 -5.29 -15.36
CA SER A 309 -12.87 -6.12 -14.43
C SER A 309 -11.50 -5.50 -14.12
N ARG A 310 -10.82 -4.89 -15.10
CA ARG A 310 -9.59 -4.11 -14.89
C ARG A 310 -9.80 -2.94 -13.94
N ALA A 311 -10.90 -2.19 -14.08
CA ALA A 311 -11.24 -1.11 -13.16
C ALA A 311 -11.49 -1.62 -11.72
N GLU A 312 -12.18 -2.75 -11.55
CA GLU A 312 -12.39 -3.38 -10.25
C GLU A 312 -11.07 -3.85 -9.61
N VAL A 313 -10.18 -4.51 -10.37
CA VAL A 313 -8.86 -4.94 -9.88
C VAL A 313 -8.01 -3.73 -9.50
N GLY A 314 -8.01 -2.67 -10.32
CA GLY A 314 -7.34 -1.40 -10.00
C GLY A 314 -7.87 -0.75 -8.72
N GLN A 315 -9.18 -0.78 -8.50
CA GLN A 315 -9.79 -0.29 -7.26
C GLN A 315 -9.34 -1.13 -6.05
N ARG A 316 -9.38 -2.48 -6.15
CA ARG A 316 -8.91 -3.39 -5.09
C ARG A 316 -7.44 -3.14 -4.76
N LEU A 317 -6.58 -3.02 -5.76
CA LEU A 317 -5.16 -2.71 -5.60
C LEU A 317 -4.94 -1.36 -4.89
N SER A 318 -5.73 -0.33 -5.20
CA SER A 318 -5.68 0.97 -4.50
C SER A 318 -6.07 0.90 -3.01
N VAL A 319 -6.91 -0.08 -2.64
CA VAL A 319 -7.29 -0.33 -1.23
C VAL A 319 -6.17 -1.08 -0.53
N VAL A 320 -5.65 -2.16 -1.13
CA VAL A 320 -4.54 -2.95 -0.54
C VAL A 320 -3.28 -2.10 -0.38
N ARG A 321 -2.91 -1.25 -1.35
CA ARG A 321 -1.78 -0.32 -1.21
C ARG A 321 -1.96 0.70 -0.08
N ARG A 322 -3.18 1.12 0.24
CA ARG A 322 -3.48 1.96 1.42
C ARG A 322 -3.42 1.17 2.73
N GLN A 323 -3.91 -0.07 2.74
CA GLN A 323 -3.79 -0.97 3.89
C GLN A 323 -2.32 -1.27 4.21
N ARG A 324 -1.49 -1.56 3.20
CA ARG A 324 -0.04 -1.75 3.32
C ARG A 324 0.62 -0.55 4.03
N ARG A 325 0.41 0.67 3.55
CA ARG A 325 0.97 1.89 4.20
C ARG A 325 0.55 2.02 5.66
N ALA A 326 -0.73 1.81 5.96
CA ALA A 326 -1.23 1.85 7.33
C ALA A 326 -0.68 0.74 8.24
N LEU A 327 -0.16 -0.37 7.67
CA LEU A 327 0.56 -1.41 8.39
C LEU A 327 2.06 -1.08 8.53
N GLU A 328 2.67 -0.44 7.53
CA GLU A 328 4.04 0.11 7.60
C GLU A 328 4.12 1.18 8.71
N ASP A 329 3.14 2.08 8.80
CA ASP A 329 3.02 3.10 9.86
C ASP A 329 2.90 2.46 11.26
N LYS A 330 2.04 1.43 11.40
CA LYS A 330 1.88 0.67 12.66
C LYS A 330 3.13 -0.09 13.05
N LEU A 331 3.85 -0.66 12.06
CA LEU A 331 5.11 -1.36 12.29
C LEU A 331 6.18 -0.40 12.83
N ALA A 332 6.24 0.82 12.29
CA ALA A 332 7.12 1.87 12.80
C ALA A 332 6.75 2.27 14.25
N GLU A 333 5.45 2.44 14.55
CA GLU A 333 4.98 2.73 15.91
C GLU A 333 5.33 1.61 16.89
N ALA A 334 5.05 0.34 16.54
CA ALA A 334 5.39 -0.82 17.36
C ALA A 334 6.91 -0.93 17.60
N THR A 335 7.73 -0.66 16.58
CA THR A 335 9.20 -0.62 16.70
C THR A 335 9.65 0.47 17.68
N GLN A 336 9.01 1.65 17.63
CA GLN A 336 9.28 2.73 18.56
C GLN A 336 8.89 2.36 20.00
N ARG A 337 7.73 1.69 20.20
CA ARG A 337 7.28 1.16 21.51
C ARG A 337 8.28 0.16 22.10
N VAL A 338 8.70 -0.86 21.33
CA VAL A 338 9.73 -1.82 21.76
C VAL A 338 11.01 -1.11 22.22
N SER A 339 11.46 -0.11 21.45
CA SER A 339 12.65 0.69 21.83
C SER A 339 12.45 1.46 23.15
N ALA A 340 11.22 1.90 23.46
CA ALA A 340 10.90 2.62 24.68
C ALA A 340 10.84 1.68 25.90
N CYS A 341 10.16 0.54 25.76
CA CYS A 341 10.12 -0.50 26.81
C CYS A 341 11.53 -1.03 27.12
N MET A 342 12.38 -1.23 26.10
CA MET A 342 13.77 -1.65 26.30
C MET A 342 14.60 -0.61 27.10
N ARG A 343 14.40 0.70 26.83
CA ARG A 343 15.01 1.77 27.64
C ARG A 343 14.50 1.78 29.08
N GLN A 344 13.21 1.58 29.30
CA GLN A 344 12.62 1.48 30.64
C GLN A 344 13.17 0.27 31.42
N LEU A 345 13.25 -0.89 30.78
CA LEU A 345 13.84 -2.10 31.36
C LEU A 345 15.30 -1.87 31.77
N THR A 346 16.12 -1.26 30.91
CA THR A 346 17.52 -0.92 31.24
C THR A 346 17.62 0.04 32.44
N VAL A 347 16.66 0.96 32.61
CA VAL A 347 16.61 1.86 33.78
C VAL A 347 16.22 1.10 35.04
N ALA A 348 15.25 0.20 34.97
CA ALA A 348 14.83 -0.63 36.09
C ALA A 348 15.95 -1.59 36.55
N GLU A 349 16.63 -2.26 35.61
CA GLU A 349 17.76 -3.15 35.91
C GLU A 349 18.93 -2.41 36.58
N ARG A 350 19.22 -1.16 36.17
CA ARG A 350 20.21 -0.31 36.87
C ARG A 350 19.76 0.09 38.28
N ARG A 351 18.45 0.28 38.52
CA ARG A 351 17.92 0.55 39.86
C ARG A 351 18.05 -0.69 40.75
N VAL A 352 17.70 -1.89 40.24
CA VAL A 352 17.90 -3.16 40.97
C VAL A 352 19.37 -3.29 41.38
N ALA A 353 20.30 -3.24 40.42
CA ALA A 353 21.73 -3.39 40.69
C ALA A 353 22.29 -2.35 41.68
N ARG A 354 21.72 -1.13 41.70
CA ARG A 354 22.08 -0.12 42.69
C ARG A 354 21.60 -0.51 44.09
N VAL A 355 20.32 -0.88 44.25
CA VAL A 355 19.76 -1.24 45.57
C VAL A 355 20.42 -2.51 46.10
N GLU A 356 20.65 -3.53 45.25
CA GLU A 356 21.44 -4.71 45.58
C GLU A 356 22.85 -4.33 46.10
N SER A 357 23.53 -3.38 45.43
CA SER A 357 24.85 -2.91 45.89
C SER A 357 24.79 -2.13 47.21
N GLU A 358 23.73 -1.37 47.48
CA GLU A 358 23.52 -0.70 48.77
C GLU A 358 23.23 -1.72 49.88
N LEU A 359 22.42 -2.75 49.59
CA LEU A 359 22.11 -3.85 50.50
C LEU A 359 23.38 -4.66 50.86
N VAL A 360 24.20 -5.03 49.86
CA VAL A 360 25.50 -5.70 50.07
C VAL A 360 26.48 -4.85 50.88
N ALA A 361 26.46 -3.52 50.73
CA ALA A 361 27.26 -2.64 51.56
C ALA A 361 26.79 -2.63 53.03
N VAL A 362 25.48 -2.64 53.28
CA VAL A 362 24.90 -2.80 54.63
C VAL A 362 25.30 -4.14 55.25
N TYR A 363 25.19 -5.26 54.51
CA TYR A 363 25.65 -6.58 54.97
C TYR A 363 27.15 -6.57 55.34
N ARG A 364 28.03 -6.04 54.48
CA ARG A 364 29.47 -5.96 54.80
C ARG A 364 29.76 -5.07 56.02
N SER A 365 28.96 -4.03 56.25
CA SER A 365 29.10 -3.20 57.46
C SER A 365 28.66 -3.92 58.73
N ARG A 366 27.66 -4.82 58.65
CA ARG A 366 27.29 -5.74 59.74
C ARG A 366 28.43 -6.72 60.02
N ASP A 367 28.98 -7.35 58.98
CA ASP A 367 30.04 -8.36 59.12
C ASP A 367 31.32 -7.73 59.72
N ALA A 368 31.67 -6.51 59.31
CA ALA A 368 32.78 -5.77 59.92
C ALA A 368 32.54 -5.37 61.40
N LEU A 369 31.29 -5.18 61.81
CA LEU A 369 30.91 -4.95 63.22
C LEU A 369 30.89 -6.24 64.06
N LEU A 370 30.81 -7.40 63.41
CA LEU A 370 30.91 -8.71 64.04
C LEU A 370 32.35 -9.14 64.31
N ASP A 371 33.23 -8.85 63.37
CA ASP A 371 34.66 -9.17 63.46
C ASP A 371 35.42 -8.23 64.42
N ASP A 372 34.78 -7.19 64.98
CA ASP A 372 35.34 -6.32 66.02
C ASP A 372 35.15 -6.91 67.44
N PRO A 373 36.20 -7.43 68.09
CA PRO A 373 36.11 -8.04 69.42
C PRO A 373 35.86 -7.03 70.55
N THR A 374 35.81 -5.73 70.27
CA THR A 374 35.55 -4.67 71.25
C THR A 374 34.11 -4.16 71.24
N ALA A 375 33.28 -4.58 70.27
CA ALA A 375 31.88 -4.20 70.20
C ALA A 375 31.05 -4.82 71.34
N PRO A 376 30.05 -4.12 71.91
CA PRO A 376 29.25 -4.62 73.03
C PRO A 376 28.38 -5.81 72.60
N GLY A 377 28.83 -7.02 72.95
CA GLY A 377 28.39 -8.29 72.35
C GLY A 377 26.89 -8.60 72.38
N GLN A 378 26.10 -7.93 73.22
CA GLN A 378 24.65 -8.12 73.29
C GLN A 378 23.88 -7.38 72.19
N VAL A 379 24.37 -6.22 71.73
CA VAL A 379 23.80 -5.48 70.59
C VAL A 379 24.20 -6.16 69.28
N VAL A 380 25.43 -6.65 69.22
CA VAL A 380 25.98 -7.40 68.09
C VAL A 380 25.23 -8.72 67.85
N THR A 381 24.98 -9.51 68.91
CA THR A 381 24.22 -10.77 68.77
C THR A 381 22.76 -10.57 68.38
N GLU A 382 22.05 -9.58 68.93
CA GLU A 382 20.66 -9.31 68.52
C GLU A 382 20.56 -8.78 67.07
N ALA A 383 21.54 -8.00 66.61
CA ALA A 383 21.63 -7.57 65.21
C ALA A 383 21.92 -8.74 64.25
N VAL A 384 22.71 -9.74 64.68
CA VAL A 384 22.95 -10.96 63.89
C VAL A 384 21.72 -11.82 63.78
N GLU A 385 21.10 -12.19 64.90
CA GLU A 385 19.96 -13.10 64.88
C GLU A 385 18.80 -12.54 64.05
N ALA A 386 18.63 -11.21 64.01
CA ALA A 386 17.64 -10.54 63.17
C ALA A 386 17.96 -10.62 61.67
N VAL A 387 19.23 -10.46 61.28
CA VAL A 387 19.64 -10.44 59.87
C VAL A 387 19.84 -11.85 59.31
N ASP A 388 20.32 -12.81 60.10
CA ASP A 388 20.42 -14.22 59.68
C ASP A 388 19.04 -14.86 59.54
N ALA A 389 18.06 -14.47 60.36
CA ALA A 389 16.66 -14.84 60.17
C ALA A 389 16.07 -14.27 58.86
N ALA A 390 16.38 -13.01 58.54
CA ALA A 390 15.99 -12.41 57.27
C ALA A 390 16.67 -13.09 56.07
N TRP A 391 17.94 -13.50 56.21
CA TRP A 391 18.68 -14.25 55.20
C TRP A 391 18.06 -15.63 54.91
N GLN A 392 17.71 -16.39 55.94
CA GLN A 392 17.01 -17.68 55.77
C GLN A 392 15.64 -17.53 55.11
N SER A 393 14.93 -16.42 55.37
CA SER A 393 13.70 -16.09 54.64
C SER A 393 14.00 -15.86 53.16
N TYR A 394 15.06 -15.11 52.83
CA TYR A 394 15.44 -14.84 51.45
C TYR A 394 15.92 -16.09 50.68
N GLU A 395 16.75 -16.95 51.27
CA GLU A 395 17.17 -18.20 50.62
C GLU A 395 15.96 -19.10 50.32
N GLY A 396 14.99 -19.16 51.24
CA GLY A 396 13.74 -19.89 51.04
C GLY A 396 12.79 -19.28 50.00
N GLU A 397 12.97 -18.01 49.64
CA GLU A 397 12.20 -17.29 48.62
C GLU A 397 12.89 -17.36 47.25
N ILE A 398 14.22 -17.22 47.20
CA ILE A 398 15.05 -17.49 46.01
C ILE A 398 14.85 -18.93 45.56
N ALA A 399 14.94 -19.92 46.46
CA ALA A 399 14.70 -21.32 46.13
C ALA A 399 13.27 -21.57 45.59
N ARG A 400 12.27 -20.80 46.05
CA ARG A 400 10.89 -20.86 45.55
C ARG A 400 10.77 -20.27 44.15
N ILE A 401 11.43 -19.14 43.91
CA ILE A 401 11.50 -18.48 42.59
C ILE A 401 12.22 -19.40 41.59
N GLU A 402 13.34 -20.02 41.97
CA GLU A 402 14.06 -20.98 41.13
C GLU A 402 13.19 -22.21 40.80
N GLN A 403 12.50 -22.79 41.79
CA GLN A 403 11.55 -23.89 41.56
C GLN A 403 10.34 -23.52 40.67
N HIS A 404 10.03 -22.23 40.50
CA HIS A 404 8.97 -21.77 39.57
C HIS A 404 9.53 -21.22 38.25
N ALA A 405 10.82 -20.88 38.20
CA ALA A 405 11.52 -20.44 36.99
C ALA A 405 12.03 -21.61 36.13
N VAL A 406 12.19 -22.83 36.70
CA VAL A 406 12.39 -24.05 35.91
C VAL A 406 11.09 -24.46 35.22
N VAL A 407 10.77 -23.75 34.12
CA VAL A 407 9.87 -24.26 33.10
C VAL A 407 10.51 -25.52 32.51
N PRO A 408 9.84 -26.68 32.54
CA PRO A 408 10.43 -27.92 32.04
C PRO A 408 10.76 -27.80 30.55
N PRO A 409 11.94 -28.26 30.09
CA PRO A 409 12.35 -28.13 28.71
C PRO A 409 11.55 -29.09 27.81
N GLY A 410 10.50 -28.55 27.20
CA GLY A 410 9.86 -29.12 26.02
C GLY A 410 8.71 -30.10 26.26
N GLU A 411 7.50 -29.56 26.39
CA GLU A 411 6.37 -30.15 25.66
C GLU A 411 6.20 -29.38 24.34
N THR A 412 6.85 -29.87 23.29
CA THR A 412 6.51 -29.50 21.92
C THR A 412 5.10 -30.00 21.62
N THR A 413 4.11 -29.12 21.74
CA THR A 413 2.75 -29.40 21.26
C THR A 413 2.83 -29.72 19.77
N PRO A 414 2.40 -30.92 19.31
CA PRO A 414 2.38 -31.21 17.88
C PRO A 414 1.38 -30.26 17.19
N PRO A 415 1.64 -29.84 15.94
CA PRO A 415 0.75 -28.95 15.23
C PRO A 415 -0.64 -29.59 15.07
N PRO A 416 -1.74 -28.81 15.16
CA PRO A 416 -3.09 -29.35 15.02
C PRO A 416 -3.23 -30.04 13.67
N ALA A 417 -3.68 -31.29 13.70
CA ALA A 417 -3.89 -32.08 12.51
C ALA A 417 -4.86 -31.37 11.56
N ARG A 418 -4.41 -31.10 10.32
CA ARG A 418 -5.30 -30.65 9.26
C ARG A 418 -6.30 -31.76 8.96
N THR A 419 -7.53 -31.63 9.44
CA THR A 419 -8.68 -32.38 8.92
C THR A 419 -8.96 -31.93 7.50
N SER A 420 -8.42 -32.68 6.54
CA SER A 420 -8.77 -32.56 5.13
C SER A 420 -10.12 -33.22 4.88
N GLU A 421 -11.20 -32.47 5.02
CA GLU A 421 -12.50 -32.85 4.45
C GLU A 421 -12.64 -32.23 3.06
N SER A 422 -12.55 -33.09 2.05
CA SER A 422 -12.91 -32.80 0.66
C SER A 422 -14.34 -33.28 0.41
N PRO A 423 -15.15 -32.51 -0.35
CA PRO A 423 -16.30 -33.07 -1.04
C PRO A 423 -16.31 -32.72 -2.54
N ASP A 424 -15.49 -33.43 -3.31
CA ASP A 424 -15.92 -33.96 -4.62
C ASP A 424 -16.37 -35.42 -4.37
N ALA A 425 -17.47 -35.94 -4.93
CA ALA A 425 -18.42 -35.40 -5.91
C ALA A 425 -19.80 -36.06 -5.72
N THR A 426 -20.80 -35.65 -6.48
CA THR A 426 -21.55 -36.55 -7.40
C THR A 426 -22.71 -35.79 -8.03
N ALA A 427 -22.71 -35.68 -9.36
CA ALA A 427 -23.87 -35.19 -10.09
C ALA A 427 -24.99 -36.26 -10.10
N GLY A 428 -26.16 -35.92 -9.56
CA GLY A 428 -27.34 -36.79 -9.54
C GLY A 428 -28.56 -36.07 -10.07
N ALA A 429 -28.76 -36.09 -11.39
CA ALA A 429 -29.99 -35.59 -12.00
C ALA A 429 -31.16 -36.53 -11.67
N LEU A 430 -32.32 -35.99 -11.31
CA LEU A 430 -33.63 -36.61 -11.59
C LEU A 430 -34.77 -35.59 -11.38
N LEU A 431 -35.23 -35.00 -12.49
CA LEU A 431 -36.59 -34.47 -12.60
C LEU A 431 -37.52 -35.65 -12.89
N SER A 432 -38.53 -35.91 -12.05
CA SER A 432 -39.84 -36.42 -12.50
C SER A 432 -40.87 -36.55 -11.38
N GLY A 433 -42.06 -36.04 -11.66
CA GLY A 433 -43.31 -36.76 -11.38
C GLY A 433 -43.99 -36.57 -10.03
N GLY A 434 -45.27 -36.14 -10.09
CA GLY A 434 -46.30 -36.98 -9.48
C GLY A 434 -47.20 -36.39 -8.40
N THR A 435 -48.15 -35.53 -8.82
CA THR A 435 -49.62 -35.65 -8.57
C THR A 435 -50.24 -35.88 -7.17
N ALA A 436 -51.43 -35.25 -7.01
CA ALA A 436 -52.52 -35.52 -6.05
C ALA A 436 -52.28 -35.04 -4.60
N ALA A 437 -53.02 -34.03 -4.10
CA ALA A 437 -54.41 -34.08 -3.61
C ALA A 437 -54.50 -34.85 -2.26
N GLN A 438 -55.15 -34.38 -1.18
CA GLN A 438 -56.51 -33.84 -1.02
C GLN A 438 -56.57 -33.03 0.33
N THR A 439 -57.24 -31.88 0.45
CA THR A 439 -58.70 -31.63 0.67
C THR A 439 -59.12 -31.53 2.16
N LEU A 440 -59.71 -30.36 2.52
CA LEU A 440 -60.62 -30.05 3.66
C LEU A 440 -60.16 -30.25 5.12
N GLY A 441 -60.54 -29.29 5.98
CA GLY A 441 -60.32 -29.40 7.44
C GLY A 441 -60.54 -28.14 8.30
N ALA A 442 -61.57 -27.32 8.03
CA ALA A 442 -62.08 -26.32 9.00
C ALA A 442 -63.28 -26.95 9.76
N PRO A 443 -63.54 -26.64 11.06
CA PRO A 443 -64.08 -25.30 11.39
C PRO A 443 -63.76 -24.71 12.80
N SER A 444 -63.91 -23.37 12.87
CA SER A 444 -64.54 -22.58 13.95
C SER A 444 -64.32 -22.94 15.44
N SER A 445 -63.78 -21.99 16.23
CA SER A 445 -64.64 -21.10 17.06
C SER A 445 -63.87 -20.01 17.84
N GLN A 446 -64.67 -19.03 18.29
CA GLN A 446 -64.42 -17.85 19.14
C GLN A 446 -63.41 -18.05 20.31
N GLY A 447 -62.74 -17.04 20.86
CA GLY A 447 -62.74 -15.58 20.62
C GLY A 447 -62.00 -14.86 21.77
N GLY A 448 -61.78 -13.54 21.68
CA GLY A 448 -61.25 -12.73 22.79
C GLY A 448 -60.00 -11.87 22.45
N THR A 449 -60.24 -10.58 22.21
CA THR A 449 -59.29 -9.46 22.44
C THR A 449 -59.29 -9.09 23.93
N PRO A 450 -58.27 -8.41 24.54
CA PRO A 450 -57.54 -7.29 23.92
C PRO A 450 -56.05 -7.06 24.31
N SER A 451 -55.52 -5.94 23.82
CA SER A 451 -54.30 -5.20 24.20
C SER A 451 -52.93 -5.68 23.65
N SER A 452 -52.18 -4.71 23.11
CA SER A 452 -50.82 -4.83 22.58
C SER A 452 -49.83 -4.03 23.44
N PRO A 453 -48.51 -4.30 23.35
CA PRO A 453 -47.64 -3.45 22.52
C PRO A 453 -46.71 -4.26 21.58
N PRO A 454 -45.98 -3.61 20.64
CA PRO A 454 -45.50 -4.29 19.43
C PRO A 454 -44.08 -4.89 19.53
N ALA A 455 -43.88 -6.00 18.81
CA ALA A 455 -42.58 -6.53 18.42
C ALA A 455 -42.35 -6.32 16.90
N PRO A 456 -41.10 -6.21 16.41
CA PRO A 456 -40.81 -5.69 15.08
C PRO A 456 -41.13 -6.69 13.96
N SER A 457 -41.92 -6.25 12.98
CA SER A 457 -42.20 -7.03 11.77
C SER A 457 -40.99 -7.04 10.84
N SER A 458 -40.36 -8.21 10.68
CA SER A 458 -39.34 -8.50 9.66
C SER A 458 -39.97 -8.62 8.26
N GLY A 459 -40.52 -7.51 7.77
CA GLY A 459 -41.06 -7.42 6.42
C GLY A 459 -39.96 -7.54 5.38
N ARG A 460 -39.81 -8.72 4.76
CA ARG A 460 -39.08 -8.83 3.47
C ARG A 460 -39.72 -7.84 2.48
N PRO A 461 -38.96 -6.93 1.87
CA PRO A 461 -39.52 -5.97 0.93
C PRO A 461 -40.15 -6.73 -0.25
N SER A 462 -41.39 -6.38 -0.58
CA SER A 462 -42.08 -6.96 -1.73
C SER A 462 -41.24 -6.77 -3.01
N ARG A 463 -41.32 -7.73 -3.94
CA ARG A 463 -40.69 -7.64 -5.27
C ARG A 463 -41.06 -6.34 -5.99
N ASP A 464 -42.27 -5.84 -5.78
CA ASP A 464 -42.75 -4.57 -6.35
C ASP A 464 -42.23 -3.33 -5.64
N GLN A 465 -41.72 -3.47 -4.41
CA GLN A 465 -41.03 -2.41 -3.69
C GLN A 465 -39.57 -2.34 -4.15
N ILE A 466 -38.88 -3.49 -4.24
CA ILE A 466 -37.55 -3.62 -4.86
C ILE A 466 -37.54 -3.06 -6.29
N LEU A 467 -38.54 -3.41 -7.13
CA LEU A 467 -38.67 -2.88 -8.50
C LEU A 467 -39.00 -1.39 -8.55
N ARG A 468 -39.70 -0.84 -7.55
CA ARG A 468 -39.95 0.61 -7.44
C ARG A 468 -38.70 1.38 -7.02
N ASP A 469 -37.92 0.83 -6.10
CA ASP A 469 -36.69 1.47 -5.61
C ASP A 469 -35.56 1.36 -6.65
N LEU A 470 -35.45 0.24 -7.38
CA LEU A 470 -34.60 0.16 -8.58
C LEU A 470 -35.04 1.16 -9.66
N LYS A 471 -36.34 1.32 -9.93
CA LYS A 471 -36.83 2.35 -10.87
C LYS A 471 -36.62 3.78 -10.38
N ARG A 472 -36.55 4.03 -9.06
CA ARG A 472 -36.14 5.34 -8.49
C ARG A 472 -34.64 5.56 -8.67
N SER A 473 -33.82 4.62 -8.22
CA SER A 473 -32.35 4.68 -8.34
C SER A 473 -31.90 4.87 -9.79
N ASN A 474 -32.49 4.14 -10.74
CA ASN A 474 -32.16 4.29 -12.16
C ASN A 474 -32.60 5.65 -12.74
N ARG A 475 -33.72 6.23 -12.25
CA ARG A 475 -34.13 7.61 -12.59
C ARG A 475 -33.24 8.68 -11.95
N GLU A 476 -32.63 8.39 -10.79
CA GLU A 476 -31.67 9.29 -10.15
C GLU A 476 -30.30 9.24 -10.84
N LEU A 477 -29.85 8.05 -11.25
CA LEU A 477 -28.68 7.87 -12.10
C LEU A 477 -28.84 8.56 -13.45
N ASP A 478 -29.99 8.41 -14.11
CA ASP A 478 -30.30 9.06 -15.39
C ASP A 478 -30.44 10.60 -15.24
N ARG A 479 -30.92 11.10 -14.10
CA ARG A 479 -30.83 12.54 -13.77
C ARG A 479 -29.39 12.99 -13.49
N ALA A 480 -28.55 12.16 -12.88
CA ALA A 480 -27.15 12.47 -12.63
C ALA A 480 -26.34 12.52 -13.94
N MET A 481 -26.56 11.57 -14.85
CA MET A 481 -25.94 11.58 -16.18
C MET A 481 -26.42 12.78 -17.01
N ARG A 482 -27.71 13.16 -16.95
CA ARG A 482 -28.20 14.40 -17.60
C ARG A 482 -27.63 15.69 -17.00
N ARG A 483 -27.20 15.68 -15.73
CA ARG A 483 -26.46 16.80 -15.11
C ARG A 483 -24.97 16.82 -15.51
N LEU A 484 -24.41 15.69 -15.91
CA LEU A 484 -23.04 15.58 -16.45
C LEU A 484 -22.98 15.91 -17.95
N SER A 485 -24.05 15.67 -18.72
CA SER A 485 -24.10 15.94 -20.17
C SER A 485 -24.42 17.39 -20.55
N HIS A 486 -24.52 18.31 -19.58
CA HIS A 486 -24.70 19.74 -19.82
C HIS A 486 -23.46 20.51 -19.32
N PRO A 487 -22.55 20.98 -20.20
CA PRO A 487 -21.40 21.76 -19.76
C PRO A 487 -21.86 23.10 -19.15
N PRO A 488 -21.36 23.49 -17.97
CA PRO A 488 -21.77 24.74 -17.34
C PRO A 488 -21.27 25.96 -18.14
N ILE A 489 -22.22 26.78 -18.60
CA ILE A 489 -22.10 27.92 -19.53
C ILE A 489 -21.14 29.06 -19.06
N ARG A 490 -20.42 28.89 -17.93
CA ARG A 490 -19.59 29.94 -17.32
C ARG A 490 -18.16 30.06 -17.84
N TRP A 491 -17.65 29.13 -18.64
CA TRP A 491 -16.30 29.23 -19.25
C TRP A 491 -16.27 29.82 -20.67
N ALA A 492 -17.36 29.72 -21.42
CA ALA A 492 -17.43 30.24 -22.80
C ALA A 492 -17.26 31.78 -22.90
N ARG A 493 -17.56 32.52 -21.83
CA ARG A 493 -17.37 33.99 -21.80
C ARG A 493 -15.94 34.45 -21.47
N VAL A 494 -15.05 33.55 -21.04
CA VAL A 494 -13.62 33.86 -20.83
C VAL A 494 -12.82 33.60 -22.11
N ALA A 495 -13.14 32.52 -22.84
CA ALA A 495 -12.47 32.17 -24.09
C ALA A 495 -12.68 33.22 -25.22
N LEU A 496 -13.87 33.82 -25.32
CA LEU A 496 -14.21 34.77 -26.39
C LEU A 496 -13.54 36.15 -26.24
N VAL A 497 -13.19 36.54 -25.00
CA VAL A 497 -12.54 37.83 -24.70
C VAL A 497 -11.03 37.78 -24.94
N ILE A 498 -10.42 36.59 -24.86
CA ILE A 498 -8.98 36.41 -25.07
C ILE A 498 -8.64 36.22 -26.57
N THR A 499 -9.55 35.66 -27.38
CA THR A 499 -9.32 35.45 -28.82
C THR A 499 -9.61 36.67 -29.69
N THR A 500 -10.38 37.66 -29.21
CA THR A 500 -10.73 38.86 -29.98
C THR A 500 -9.80 40.06 -29.75
N ALA A 501 -8.91 40.01 -28.74
CA ALA A 501 -7.97 41.09 -28.43
C ALA A 501 -6.64 41.03 -29.21
N SER A 502 -6.31 39.89 -29.83
CA SER A 502 -5.00 39.65 -30.48
C SER A 502 -5.03 39.72 -32.01
N ALA A 503 -6.15 40.08 -32.63
CA ALA A 503 -6.37 40.02 -34.08
C ALA A 503 -6.59 41.39 -34.76
N VAL A 504 -6.30 42.51 -34.08
CA VAL A 504 -6.55 43.88 -34.58
C VAL A 504 -5.26 44.72 -34.74
N ILE A 505 -4.08 44.15 -34.44
CA ILE A 505 -2.79 44.79 -34.72
C ILE A 505 -1.89 43.77 -35.43
N GLY A 506 -1.80 43.86 -36.77
CA GLY A 506 -0.89 43.01 -37.54
C GLY A 506 -1.25 42.71 -39.00
N ALA A 507 -2.41 43.17 -39.53
CA ALA A 507 -2.84 42.81 -40.89
C ALA A 507 -3.52 43.94 -41.68
N THR A 508 -2.83 45.07 -41.86
CA THR A 508 -3.11 46.02 -42.97
C THR A 508 -1.84 46.76 -43.38
N GLY A 509 -1.37 46.51 -44.61
CA GLY A 509 -0.19 47.14 -45.21
C GLY A 509 1.10 46.33 -45.01
N TYR A 510 1.86 45.97 -46.04
CA TYR A 510 1.72 46.23 -47.48
C TYR A 510 2.33 45.08 -48.30
N ALA A 511 1.65 44.68 -49.37
CA ALA A 511 2.28 43.99 -50.50
C ALA A 511 2.46 45.02 -51.63
N LEU A 512 3.70 45.46 -51.89
CA LEU A 512 4.18 46.07 -53.14
C LEU A 512 5.59 46.65 -52.96
N TRP A 513 6.63 45.89 -53.28
CA TRP A 513 7.68 46.26 -54.25
C TRP A 513 8.76 45.18 -54.32
N ALA A 514 9.09 44.76 -55.54
CA ALA A 514 10.31 44.05 -55.84
C ALA A 514 11.27 45.01 -56.53
N SER A 515 12.53 45.10 -56.08
CA SER A 515 13.70 45.41 -56.92
C SER A 515 14.99 45.48 -56.11
N TRP A 516 16.03 44.81 -56.61
CA TRP A 516 17.47 45.01 -56.38
C TRP A 516 17.94 46.46 -56.68
N PRO A 517 19.18 46.94 -56.37
CA PRO A 517 20.43 46.16 -56.44
C PRO A 517 21.60 46.50 -55.47
N ASP A 518 22.72 45.77 -55.69
CA ASP A 518 24.15 46.01 -55.44
C ASP A 518 24.65 47.23 -54.63
N GLY A 519 25.73 46.99 -53.86
CA GLY A 519 26.59 48.06 -53.34
C GLY A 519 27.78 47.55 -52.51
N SER A 520 28.97 47.48 -53.11
CA SER A 520 30.22 47.22 -52.38
C SER A 520 30.86 48.51 -51.87
N GLN A 521 31.56 48.51 -50.72
CA GLN A 521 32.94 49.02 -50.62
C GLN A 521 33.64 48.84 -49.27
N ARG A 522 34.96 48.85 -49.40
CA ARG A 522 36.08 48.52 -48.51
C ARG A 522 36.76 49.81 -48.03
N ALA A 523 37.12 49.91 -46.74
CA ALA A 523 38.22 50.70 -46.14
C ALA A 523 38.13 50.60 -44.61
N ASP A 524 39.08 50.01 -43.88
CA ASP A 524 40.43 50.52 -43.54
C ASP A 524 40.45 51.74 -42.59
N ASN A 525 40.70 51.50 -41.29
CA ASN A 525 41.97 51.86 -40.63
C ASN A 525 41.93 51.70 -39.09
N SER A 526 43.07 51.30 -38.50
CA SER A 526 43.34 51.35 -37.05
C SER A 526 44.06 52.66 -36.68
N PRO A 527 44.27 53.01 -35.39
CA PRO A 527 45.47 52.50 -34.72
C PRO A 527 45.33 52.13 -33.22
N LYS A 528 46.34 51.39 -32.75
CA LYS A 528 46.62 50.88 -31.39
C LYS A 528 47.33 51.95 -30.53
N PRO A 529 47.46 51.80 -29.19
CA PRO A 529 48.59 51.06 -28.59
C PRO A 529 48.18 50.14 -27.38
N SER A 530 48.67 48.90 -27.25
CA SER A 530 49.89 48.46 -26.51
C SER A 530 49.75 48.56 -24.97
N ALA A 531 50.17 47.59 -24.14
CA ALA A 531 50.85 46.30 -24.33
C ALA A 531 50.29 45.26 -23.29
N SER A 532 50.74 44.01 -23.13
CA SER A 532 51.90 43.26 -23.65
C SER A 532 51.58 41.73 -23.74
N ALA A 533 52.60 40.86 -23.77
CA ALA A 533 52.54 39.40 -23.65
C ALA A 533 53.52 38.87 -22.57
N PRO A 534 53.60 37.55 -22.28
CA PRO A 534 54.31 36.58 -23.13
C PRO A 534 53.47 35.32 -23.52
N THR A 535 53.48 34.80 -24.77
CA THR A 535 54.41 33.79 -25.37
C THR A 535 54.59 32.47 -24.58
N THR A 536 54.54 31.24 -25.14
CA THR A 536 54.22 30.73 -26.50
C THR A 536 53.93 29.22 -26.42
N ALA A 537 53.04 28.67 -27.26
CA ALA A 537 53.12 27.28 -27.75
C ALA A 537 52.22 27.08 -28.98
N SER A 538 52.80 26.91 -30.17
CA SER A 538 52.07 26.54 -31.37
C SER A 538 51.95 25.01 -31.47
N SER A 539 50.75 24.50 -31.76
CA SER A 539 50.58 23.14 -32.27
C SER A 539 49.62 23.13 -33.46
N SER A 540 50.21 22.98 -34.65
CA SER A 540 49.68 22.33 -35.84
C SER A 540 48.16 22.21 -36.00
N GLN A 541 47.64 22.86 -37.06
CA GLN A 541 46.42 22.41 -37.73
C GLN A 541 46.61 20.97 -38.21
N SER A 542 45.90 20.02 -37.59
CA SER A 542 45.65 18.71 -38.18
C SER A 542 44.25 18.73 -38.80
N ALA A 543 44.14 18.31 -40.05
CA ALA A 543 42.84 18.14 -40.70
C ALA A 543 42.02 17.10 -39.92
N SER A 544 40.97 17.55 -39.25
CA SER A 544 40.10 16.67 -38.47
C SER A 544 39.24 15.82 -39.41
N THR A 545 39.34 14.50 -39.26
CA THR A 545 38.39 13.54 -39.81
C THR A 545 36.94 13.92 -39.48
N PRO A 546 35.96 13.56 -40.35
CA PRO A 546 34.55 13.85 -40.09
C PRO A 546 34.13 13.21 -38.77
N ARG A 547 33.84 14.08 -37.80
CA ARG A 547 33.46 13.69 -36.45
C ARG A 547 32.06 13.07 -36.51
N VAL A 548 31.91 11.84 -36.00
CA VAL A 548 30.61 11.17 -35.95
C VAL A 548 29.68 11.92 -34.98
N GLU A 549 28.86 12.83 -35.50
CA GLU A 549 27.95 13.70 -34.74
C GLU A 549 26.69 12.93 -34.28
N THR A 550 26.86 11.95 -33.38
CA THR A 550 25.74 11.20 -32.77
C THR A 550 25.60 11.40 -31.25
N SER A 551 26.47 12.23 -30.66
CA SER A 551 26.45 12.55 -29.23
C SER A 551 25.55 13.77 -28.96
N PRO A 552 24.73 13.78 -27.88
CA PRO A 552 23.93 14.96 -27.53
C PRO A 552 24.82 16.19 -27.29
N ASP A 553 24.47 17.29 -27.95
CA ASP A 553 25.04 18.62 -27.74
C ASP A 553 24.30 19.31 -26.58
N LEU A 554 25.06 19.68 -25.56
CA LEU A 554 24.59 20.37 -24.35
C LEU A 554 24.98 21.85 -24.35
N GLY A 555 25.57 22.35 -25.44
CA GLY A 555 25.99 23.74 -25.58
C GLY A 555 26.91 24.18 -24.44
N LYS A 556 26.55 25.30 -23.79
CA LYS A 556 27.33 25.90 -22.68
C LYS A 556 26.85 25.47 -21.28
N GLN A 557 26.03 24.42 -21.17
CA GLN A 557 25.56 23.95 -19.85
C GLN A 557 26.71 23.36 -19.03
N ALA A 558 26.70 23.66 -17.73
CA ALA A 558 27.59 23.03 -16.78
C ALA A 558 27.29 21.52 -16.71
N MET A 559 28.32 20.68 -16.80
CA MET A 559 28.23 19.23 -16.75
C MET A 559 29.15 18.69 -15.65
N ASN A 560 28.70 17.67 -14.92
CA ASN A 560 29.50 16.93 -13.93
C ASN A 560 30.22 17.81 -12.88
N THR A 561 29.73 19.01 -12.60
CA THR A 561 30.32 19.89 -11.58
C THR A 561 30.02 19.35 -10.18
N GLN A 562 30.85 19.70 -9.18
CA GLN A 562 30.64 19.24 -7.81
C GLN A 562 29.26 19.65 -7.24
N ALA A 563 28.70 20.78 -7.69
CA ALA A 563 27.34 21.20 -7.34
C ALA A 563 26.28 20.26 -7.94
N ILE A 564 26.36 19.96 -9.24
CA ILE A 564 25.44 19.04 -9.93
C ILE A 564 25.53 17.63 -9.31
N MET A 565 26.74 17.19 -8.95
CA MET A 565 26.96 15.88 -8.32
C MET A 565 26.50 15.79 -6.85
N ARG A 566 25.97 16.88 -6.25
CA ARG A 566 25.28 16.87 -4.94
C ARG A 566 23.76 16.87 -5.04
N LEU A 567 23.19 17.15 -6.21
CA LEU A 567 21.74 17.11 -6.43
C LEU A 567 21.23 15.66 -6.44
N VAL A 568 19.98 15.46 -6.02
CA VAL A 568 19.27 14.18 -6.11
C VAL A 568 18.97 13.86 -7.59
N PRO A 569 19.14 12.61 -8.07
CA PRO A 569 18.69 12.22 -9.41
C PRO A 569 17.18 12.36 -9.58
N CYS A 570 16.73 12.99 -10.68
CA CYS A 570 15.30 13.09 -11.01
C CYS A 570 14.64 11.73 -11.39
N THR A 571 15.33 10.60 -11.19
CA THR A 571 14.86 9.24 -11.46
C THR A 571 14.85 8.34 -10.22
N GLU A 572 15.26 8.82 -9.05
CA GLU A 572 15.10 8.07 -7.81
C GLU A 572 13.64 8.11 -7.36
N THR A 573 13.07 6.94 -7.06
CA THR A 573 11.64 6.74 -6.74
C THR A 573 11.14 7.48 -5.49
N GLU A 574 12.06 7.96 -4.65
CA GLU A 574 11.76 8.77 -3.47
C GLU A 574 11.57 10.26 -3.83
N SER A 575 12.16 10.70 -4.96
CA SER A 575 11.99 12.05 -5.52
C SER A 575 10.76 12.06 -6.44
N LEU A 576 9.57 12.21 -5.87
CA LEU A 576 8.27 12.33 -6.56
C LEU A 576 8.12 13.61 -7.45
N THR A 577 9.22 14.22 -7.84
CA THR A 577 9.29 15.51 -8.53
C THR A 577 9.08 15.30 -10.03
N PRO A 578 7.94 15.72 -10.61
CA PRO A 578 7.64 15.42 -12.00
C PRO A 578 8.58 16.20 -12.93
N VAL A 579 9.22 15.46 -13.83
CA VAL A 579 10.02 16.03 -14.91
C VAL A 579 9.16 16.07 -16.17
N THR A 580 9.00 17.27 -16.73
CA THR A 580 8.33 17.48 -18.02
C THR A 580 9.38 17.47 -19.12
N LEU A 581 9.15 16.62 -20.12
CA LEU A 581 9.87 16.58 -21.37
C LEU A 581 9.12 17.45 -22.40
N LYS A 582 9.82 18.15 -23.28
CA LYS A 582 9.24 18.74 -24.48
C LYS A 582 10.16 18.53 -25.66
N LEU A 583 9.66 17.93 -26.73
CA LEU A 583 10.42 17.73 -27.97
C LEU A 583 10.03 18.76 -29.03
N THR A 584 11.02 19.32 -29.72
CA THR A 584 10.79 20.24 -30.85
C THR A 584 11.84 20.03 -31.92
N SER A 585 11.44 19.93 -33.19
CA SER A 585 12.37 20.11 -34.31
C SER A 585 12.70 21.60 -34.47
N LYS A 586 13.94 21.93 -34.84
CA LYS A 586 14.37 23.31 -35.09
C LYS A 586 13.73 23.92 -36.35
N ARG A 587 13.39 23.08 -37.33
CA ARG A 587 12.63 23.41 -38.55
C ARG A 587 11.59 22.34 -38.83
N ILE A 588 10.56 22.70 -39.59
CA ILE A 588 9.58 21.73 -40.10
C ILE A 588 10.19 20.98 -41.28
N ASP A 589 10.85 21.69 -42.20
CA ASP A 589 11.45 21.14 -43.41
C ASP A 589 12.98 21.35 -43.42
N TYR A 590 13.72 20.41 -44.02
CA TYR A 590 15.18 20.44 -44.14
C TYR A 590 15.64 20.04 -45.56
N ASP A 591 16.19 21.01 -46.30
CA ASP A 591 16.84 20.81 -47.60
C ASP A 591 18.00 19.81 -47.52
N PRO A 592 18.35 19.08 -48.60
CA PRO A 592 19.39 18.03 -48.61
C PRO A 592 20.68 18.35 -47.83
N ASP A 593 21.24 19.55 -48.02
CA ASP A 593 22.46 20.02 -47.34
C ASP A 593 22.28 20.34 -45.84
N GLU A 594 21.05 20.46 -45.35
CA GLU A 594 20.77 20.78 -43.95
C GLU A 594 20.70 19.56 -43.05
N ILE A 595 21.23 19.70 -41.83
CA ILE A 595 21.26 18.65 -40.82
C ILE A 595 20.03 18.77 -39.88
N PRO A 596 19.09 17.80 -39.90
CA PRO A 596 17.99 17.71 -38.95
C PRO A 596 18.44 17.91 -37.51
N THR A 597 17.86 18.91 -36.85
CA THR A 597 18.24 19.32 -35.50
C THR A 597 17.02 19.25 -34.59
N VAL A 598 17.04 18.32 -33.65
CA VAL A 598 15.95 18.08 -32.69
C VAL A 598 16.39 18.54 -31.31
N VAL A 599 15.55 19.31 -30.63
CA VAL A 599 15.83 19.94 -29.35
C VAL A 599 14.84 19.43 -28.30
N PHE A 600 15.37 18.79 -27.26
CA PHE A 600 14.66 18.54 -26.02
C PHE A 600 14.80 19.74 -25.10
N LYS A 601 13.68 20.18 -24.52
CA LYS A 601 13.65 21.05 -23.36
C LYS A 601 13.13 20.25 -22.18
N ILE A 602 13.91 20.18 -21.11
CA ILE A 602 13.62 19.37 -19.92
C ILE A 602 13.45 20.33 -18.74
N THR A 603 12.32 20.22 -18.04
CA THR A 603 11.98 21.03 -16.86
C THR A 603 11.56 20.13 -15.72
N SER A 604 11.82 20.55 -14.49
CA SER A 604 11.45 19.84 -13.25
C SER A 604 10.80 20.83 -12.30
N GLU A 605 9.87 20.38 -11.44
CA GLU A 605 9.30 21.21 -10.37
C GLU A 605 10.31 21.54 -9.24
N SER A 606 11.37 20.75 -9.11
CA SER A 606 12.47 20.99 -8.15
C SER A 606 13.84 20.94 -8.83
N GLU A 607 14.86 21.44 -8.15
CA GLU A 607 16.24 21.28 -8.62
C GLU A 607 16.72 19.83 -8.41
N CYS A 608 17.06 19.14 -9.49
CA CYS A 608 17.53 17.76 -9.49
C CYS A 608 18.52 17.52 -10.64
N ARG A 609 19.24 16.39 -10.65
CA ARG A 609 20.17 16.03 -11.74
C ARG A 609 19.61 14.95 -12.67
N ILE A 610 19.93 15.05 -13.96
CA ILE A 610 19.69 13.99 -14.94
C ILE A 610 20.99 13.58 -15.61
N ASN A 611 21.17 12.28 -15.89
CA ASN A 611 22.24 11.81 -16.78
C ASN A 611 21.68 11.74 -18.20
N VAL A 612 22.04 12.71 -19.04
CA VAL A 612 21.52 12.78 -20.41
C VAL A 612 21.95 11.57 -21.24
N THR A 613 23.14 11.03 -20.96
CA THR A 613 23.74 9.92 -21.71
C THR A 613 23.02 8.57 -21.50
N SER A 614 22.33 8.39 -20.37
CA SER A 614 21.59 7.16 -20.03
C SER A 614 20.07 7.35 -19.98
N ASN A 615 19.59 8.54 -19.62
CA ASN A 615 18.18 8.76 -19.31
C ASN A 615 17.39 9.33 -20.48
N VAL A 616 18.00 10.16 -21.35
CA VAL A 616 17.35 10.78 -22.50
C VAL A 616 17.65 9.98 -23.76
N ARG A 617 16.60 9.58 -24.49
CA ARG A 617 16.69 8.80 -25.72
C ARG A 617 15.96 9.53 -26.84
N LEU A 618 16.58 9.55 -28.01
CA LEU A 618 15.95 9.98 -29.25
C LEU A 618 15.97 8.83 -30.25
N SER A 619 14.81 8.52 -30.81
CA SER A 619 14.64 7.63 -31.96
C SER A 619 14.00 8.41 -33.11
N ILE A 620 14.36 8.05 -34.34
CA ILE A 620 13.82 8.66 -35.55
C ILE A 620 13.32 7.55 -36.46
N ALA A 621 12.06 7.64 -36.86
CA ALA A 621 11.37 6.70 -37.75
C ALA A 621 10.72 7.46 -38.91
N PRO A 622 10.61 6.87 -40.12
CA PRO A 622 9.72 7.41 -41.15
C PRO A 622 8.27 7.42 -40.62
N ALA A 623 7.48 8.45 -40.90
CA ALA A 623 6.10 8.54 -40.39
C ALA A 623 5.19 7.38 -40.85
N ILE A 624 5.56 6.71 -41.95
CA ILE A 624 4.87 5.54 -42.51
C ILE A 624 5.40 4.18 -42.00
N ALA A 625 6.42 4.16 -41.14
CA ALA A 625 7.08 2.92 -40.71
C ALA A 625 7.43 2.96 -39.21
N GLU A 626 6.82 2.06 -38.44
CA GLU A 626 6.99 1.99 -36.97
C GLU A 626 8.42 1.71 -36.50
N LYS A 627 9.27 1.15 -37.36
CA LYS A 627 10.64 0.77 -37.00
C LYS A 627 11.57 1.98 -37.11
N PRO A 628 12.23 2.40 -36.01
CA PRO A 628 13.19 3.50 -36.06
C PRO A 628 14.39 3.12 -36.92
N ILE A 629 14.76 4.02 -37.82
CA ILE A 629 15.93 3.91 -38.70
C ILE A 629 17.19 4.50 -38.05
N TRP A 630 17.03 5.25 -36.97
CA TRP A 630 18.11 5.80 -36.18
C TRP A 630 17.71 5.86 -34.71
N ASN A 631 18.67 5.62 -33.82
CA ASN A 631 18.53 5.83 -32.39
C ASN A 631 19.84 6.39 -31.84
N SER A 632 19.75 7.44 -31.02
CA SER A 632 20.86 8.02 -30.25
C SER A 632 21.62 6.98 -29.42
N PHE A 633 21.01 5.84 -29.10
CA PHE A 633 21.63 4.79 -28.31
C PHE A 633 22.46 3.76 -29.10
N SER A 634 22.28 3.62 -30.42
CA SER A 634 22.80 2.42 -31.10
C SER A 634 24.33 2.30 -31.06
N CYS A 635 25.09 3.40 -31.14
CA CYS A 635 26.48 3.35 -31.65
C CYS A 635 27.54 4.23 -30.97
N THR A 636 27.36 4.57 -29.71
CA THR A 636 28.41 5.27 -28.93
C THR A 636 29.35 4.27 -28.26
N ALA A 637 30.52 4.01 -28.85
CA ALA A 637 31.47 2.98 -28.37
C ALA A 637 32.03 3.22 -26.94
N GLN A 638 32.02 4.47 -26.45
CA GLN A 638 32.31 4.80 -25.04
C GLN A 638 31.39 5.92 -24.58
N ARG A 639 30.54 5.63 -23.60
CA ARG A 639 29.67 6.63 -22.95
C ARG A 639 30.31 7.10 -21.66
N LYS A 640 30.72 8.38 -21.63
CA LYS A 640 30.94 9.09 -20.38
C LYS A 640 29.60 9.67 -19.92
N ASP A 641 29.27 9.46 -18.65
CA ASP A 641 28.08 10.06 -18.05
C ASP A 641 28.15 11.59 -18.13
N ARG A 642 27.00 12.19 -18.44
CA ARG A 642 26.84 13.64 -18.54
C ARG A 642 25.66 14.06 -17.67
N TRP A 643 25.97 14.31 -16.42
CA TRP A 643 25.05 14.84 -15.42
C TRP A 643 24.90 16.35 -15.60
N ILE A 644 23.67 16.81 -15.73
CA ILE A 644 23.28 18.23 -15.74
C ILE A 644 22.19 18.49 -14.70
N ALA A 645 22.14 19.71 -14.18
CA ALA A 645 21.05 20.16 -13.32
C ALA A 645 19.82 20.54 -14.16
N VAL A 646 18.64 20.30 -13.61
CA VAL A 646 17.33 20.71 -14.13
C VAL A 646 16.57 21.39 -12.99
N SER A 647 15.92 22.52 -13.26
CA SER A 647 15.04 23.19 -12.29
C SER A 647 13.88 23.90 -13.01
N PRO A 648 12.89 24.47 -12.29
CA PRO A 648 11.82 25.26 -12.92
C PRO A 648 12.35 26.47 -13.69
N ASN A 649 13.39 27.12 -13.15
CA ASN A 649 13.93 28.38 -13.66
C ASN A 649 15.09 28.18 -14.65
N THR A 650 15.73 27.01 -14.62
CA THR A 650 16.85 26.64 -15.50
C THR A 650 16.50 25.35 -16.26
N PRO A 651 15.71 25.44 -17.35
CA PRO A 651 15.41 24.29 -18.19
C PRO A 651 16.68 23.76 -18.84
N ALA A 652 16.91 22.45 -18.72
CA ALA A 652 17.96 21.78 -19.45
C ALA A 652 17.61 21.67 -20.93
N THR A 653 18.58 21.91 -21.81
CA THR A 653 18.40 21.84 -23.27
C THR A 653 19.31 20.78 -23.86
N VAL A 654 18.77 19.74 -24.50
CA VAL A 654 19.57 18.69 -25.15
C VAL A 654 19.31 18.75 -26.64
N THR A 655 20.35 19.06 -27.42
CA THR A 655 20.25 19.13 -28.88
C THR A 655 20.84 17.88 -29.50
N TYR A 656 20.08 17.21 -30.35
CA TYR A 656 20.57 16.14 -31.21
C TYR A 656 20.62 16.66 -32.65
N ARG A 657 21.73 16.37 -33.32
CA ARG A 657 21.88 16.55 -34.76
C ARG A 657 21.88 15.16 -35.37
N TRP A 658 21.04 14.94 -36.37
CA TRP A 658 20.98 13.68 -37.09
C TRP A 658 21.49 13.90 -38.50
N ASN A 659 22.64 13.33 -38.81
CA ASN A 659 23.31 13.44 -40.11
C ASN A 659 22.68 12.57 -41.21
N ARG A 660 21.35 12.39 -41.17
CA ARG A 660 20.53 11.57 -42.10
C ARG A 660 20.93 10.09 -42.23
N LEU A 661 22.01 9.62 -41.58
CA LEU A 661 22.45 8.22 -41.68
C LEU A 661 21.52 7.28 -40.89
N THR A 662 21.16 6.17 -41.52
CA THR A 662 20.49 5.04 -40.85
C THR A 662 21.49 4.30 -39.96
N ASN A 663 21.11 4.01 -38.71
CA ASN A 663 22.07 3.60 -37.68
C ASN A 663 21.65 2.34 -36.91
N ASN A 664 21.25 1.32 -37.67
CA ASN A 664 20.80 0.04 -37.15
C ASN A 664 21.97 -0.93 -36.83
N SER A 665 23.22 -0.58 -37.19
CA SER A 665 24.37 -1.49 -37.04
C SER A 665 25.74 -0.83 -36.78
N CYS A 666 25.82 0.49 -36.58
CA CYS A 666 27.07 1.26 -36.35
C CYS A 666 28.10 1.26 -37.50
N THR A 667 27.80 0.52 -38.55
CA THR A 667 28.60 0.34 -39.78
C THR A 667 27.84 0.78 -41.03
N ASN A 668 26.55 1.08 -40.88
CA ASN A 668 25.69 1.45 -41.99
C ASN A 668 25.85 2.94 -42.31
N THR A 669 26.13 3.23 -43.57
CA THR A 669 26.29 4.60 -44.11
C THR A 669 25.16 4.96 -45.07
N LYS A 670 24.08 4.15 -45.13
CA LYS A 670 22.95 4.47 -45.99
C LYS A 670 22.20 5.67 -45.44
N GLU A 671 22.11 6.72 -46.24
CA GLU A 671 21.33 7.91 -45.99
C GLU A 671 19.82 7.62 -46.03
N ALA A 672 19.07 8.36 -45.21
CA ALA A 672 17.62 8.28 -45.15
C ALA A 672 16.99 8.99 -46.36
N PRO A 673 15.99 8.39 -47.03
CA PRO A 673 15.32 9.01 -48.17
C PRO A 673 14.54 10.27 -47.75
N ALA A 674 14.14 11.10 -48.72
CA ALA A 674 13.17 12.16 -48.47
C ALA A 674 11.83 11.61 -47.95
N GLY A 675 11.06 12.49 -47.31
CA GLY A 675 9.76 12.18 -46.72
C GLY A 675 9.59 12.72 -45.31
N THR A 676 8.44 12.39 -44.70
CA THR A 676 8.10 12.81 -43.34
C THR A 676 8.68 11.85 -42.31
N TYR A 677 9.32 12.39 -41.28
CA TYR A 677 9.93 11.67 -40.17
C TYR A 677 9.29 12.06 -38.84
N LEU A 678 9.18 11.07 -37.96
CA LEU A 678 8.79 11.22 -36.58
C LEU A 678 10.02 11.02 -35.69
N ALA A 679 10.40 12.08 -34.97
CA ALA A 679 11.31 12.00 -33.86
C ALA A 679 10.51 11.68 -32.59
N THR A 680 10.80 10.55 -31.95
CA THR A 680 10.24 10.16 -30.66
C THR A 680 11.31 10.24 -29.60
N GLY A 681 11.06 11.09 -28.60
CA GLY A 681 11.93 11.36 -27.48
C GLY A 681 11.39 10.73 -26.21
N SER A 682 12.12 9.75 -25.67
CA SER A 682 11.74 9.04 -24.46
C SER A 682 12.70 9.31 -23.32
N PHE A 683 12.17 9.28 -22.09
CA PHE A 683 12.95 9.38 -20.87
C PHE A 683 12.86 8.05 -20.12
N THR A 684 13.97 7.56 -19.57
CA THR A 684 14.05 6.19 -18.99
C THR A 684 13.29 6.03 -17.65
N SER A 685 12.43 6.99 -17.28
CA SER A 685 11.56 6.93 -16.10
C SER A 685 10.13 6.57 -16.53
N LEU A 686 9.52 5.58 -15.87
CA LEU A 686 8.19 5.03 -16.19
C LEU A 686 7.02 6.02 -16.05
N PHE A 687 7.27 7.26 -15.62
CA PHE A 687 6.26 8.27 -15.27
C PHE A 687 6.22 9.49 -16.19
N ILE A 688 7.08 9.54 -17.22
CA ILE A 688 7.13 10.64 -18.18
C ILE A 688 6.62 10.11 -19.53
N PRO A 689 5.61 10.72 -20.16
CA PRO A 689 5.16 10.32 -21.48
C PRO A 689 6.26 10.59 -22.53
N ASP A 690 6.29 9.75 -23.56
CA ASP A 690 7.14 9.98 -24.73
C ASP A 690 6.64 11.20 -25.50
N GLU A 691 7.58 12.08 -25.87
CA GLU A 691 7.31 13.30 -26.64
C GLU A 691 7.62 13.08 -28.11
N MET A 692 6.84 13.68 -29.01
CA MET A 692 6.96 13.48 -30.45
C MET A 692 7.10 14.80 -31.20
N ALA A 693 7.95 14.82 -32.23
CA ALA A 693 8.08 15.94 -33.15
C ALA A 693 8.22 15.43 -34.59
N SER A 694 7.41 15.95 -35.51
CA SER A 694 7.51 15.66 -36.94
C SER A 694 8.40 16.67 -37.67
N PHE A 695 9.11 16.20 -38.70
CA PHE A 695 9.81 17.05 -39.67
C PHE A 695 9.85 16.36 -41.04
N VAL A 696 10.17 17.11 -42.10
CA VAL A 696 10.25 16.64 -43.48
C VAL A 696 11.68 16.78 -43.99
N LEU A 697 12.16 15.76 -44.70
CA LEU A 697 13.32 15.87 -45.57
C LEU A 697 12.81 16.05 -47.00
N THR A 698 13.26 17.10 -47.69
CA THR A 698 12.98 17.32 -49.11
C THR A 698 14.00 16.58 -50.00
N ASP A 699 13.58 16.17 -51.18
CA ASP A 699 14.47 15.77 -52.29
C ASP A 699 15.08 17.04 -52.95
N GLU A 700 16.13 16.85 -53.76
CA GLU A 700 16.70 17.89 -54.67
C GLU A 700 15.75 18.27 -55.82
#